data_AF-Q22F07-F1
#
_entry.id   AF-Q22F07-F1
#
_cell.length_a   1.000
_cell.length_b   1.000
_cell.length_c   1.000
_cell.angle_alpha   90.00
_cell.angle_beta   90.00
_cell.angle_gamma   90.00
#
_symmetry.space_group_name_H-M   'P 1'
#
loop_
_entity.id
_entity.type
_entity.pdbx_description
1 polymer ?
#
loop_
_entity_poly.entity_id
_entity_poly.type
_entity_poly.pdbx_seq_one_letter_code
_entity_poly.pdbx_strand_id
1 'polypeptide(L)'
;MGQCQQSHMNGYDDKNTFDSQDMPKPQEKKYHNYNPQSKKSKNDIPTFTNINQEDNYKQAVKSENKLENKDSARESAKQNYQSADYQYTFIKRPAPNFSGMAYFNKGFKKISLRDYKGQYVVLFFFPYDFSELSRKEILAFSQLNDKFVKAACQVIGCSQDSQFAHMNYCQKPQSEGGLGNLEIPLLSDVDKQISTSYGVVIEDGEAGEKGAAFKSTFIIDSNQILRHMSINDISISINPEEILRLVHTFQQHDRENPLKQQMTGGCPFNHNAKEDIDTFSRYQRKKSADDQSNKNESAKQSNQSKRSHSNQNNDGKNEEKQIPLIIRLGGEEVVQDIADRFVNEIYGDQDLKKLFLNKTSQSKQKKVIGQFLKTYFGSRQMYQGRNMQEAHKDLGLNDDHFNKASEFFKRILKEDLKVKPQLVQEVMMLIEPLRSQITQKPSESLYNRVNKEEGIRKAVKYYFNKILQINEIKPIFSKVDTNQVQEQYVQYLSLVFGGPSKYKGKQMREAHSHAHISEKVFTFCCAQIQQGFKENGVDTHSINEIGRLLECLRSEIPKKNNTLYDRLGGIVVIEKAVKKLYEEKLMNIHQLKDFFNKVDMKQLGQKMTDYYIMICGGPNRYKGKSAKEAHSRFTIMSSQFEIYKNLLKESFTECGSTKESIIEFMNLIDTIKVDIVGGKPPSLFERIGGDDFLTLFTEKFFDKIMEEKRIRHYFINVELAQVKKHFKDYLNMASGGSTKYSGQNVRDHHEQMDISEKDFNVFMEVLKKTLEQMQLKQELGVEFLNFFENMRNMIVSEYD
;
A
#
# COMPACT_ATOMS: atom_id res chain seq x y z
N MET A 1 64.12 14.58 21.27
CA MET A 1 64.40 13.16 20.94
C MET A 1 63.69 12.87 19.62
N GLY A 2 64.35 12.29 18.60
CA GLY A 2 63.77 11.97 17.27
C GLY A 2 63.27 13.19 16.47
N GLN A 3 63.85 13.68 15.36
CA GLN A 3 64.36 13.03 14.13
C GLN A 3 63.30 12.18 13.42
N CYS A 4 63.05 12.28 12.10
CA CYS A 4 63.53 13.18 11.03
C CYS A 4 62.54 13.07 9.83
N GLN A 5 62.52 13.81 8.71
CA GLN A 5 63.31 14.91 8.09
C GLN A 5 62.32 15.65 7.11
N GLN A 6 62.45 16.83 6.48
CA GLN A 6 63.55 17.68 5.95
C GLN A 6 64.29 17.10 4.72
N SER A 7 64.59 17.83 3.63
CA SER A 7 64.47 19.26 3.27
C SER A 7 64.03 19.39 1.77
N HIS A 8 64.09 20.47 0.98
CA HIS A 8 64.74 21.79 1.11
C HIS A 8 63.96 22.92 0.36
N MET A 9 64.60 23.74 -0.49
CA MET A 9 64.05 24.90 -1.23
C MET A 9 64.83 25.17 -2.55
N ASN A 10 64.33 26.12 -3.35
CA ASN A 10 65.02 27.01 -4.32
C ASN A 10 65.33 26.46 -5.74
N GLY A 11 65.11 27.32 -6.75
CA GLY A 11 65.48 27.10 -8.14
C GLY A 11 64.89 28.13 -9.10
N TYR A 12 65.75 29.00 -9.63
CA TYR A 12 65.51 30.18 -10.48
C TYR A 12 64.65 30.03 -11.75
N ASP A 13 64.07 31.18 -12.13
CA ASP A 13 63.96 31.78 -13.48
C ASP A 13 64.44 30.98 -14.71
N ASP A 14 63.68 31.08 -15.82
CA ASP A 14 64.13 31.93 -16.93
C ASP A 14 62.95 32.52 -17.75
N LYS A 15 63.25 33.46 -18.65
CA LYS A 15 62.31 34.25 -19.46
C LYS A 15 62.28 33.79 -20.93
N ASN A 16 61.55 34.57 -21.74
CA ASN A 16 61.62 34.68 -23.21
C ASN A 16 60.82 33.63 -24.01
N THR A 17 60.14 33.97 -25.12
CA THR A 17 59.68 35.29 -25.64
C THR A 17 58.64 35.09 -26.77
N PHE A 18 57.95 36.20 -27.08
CA PHE A 18 57.54 36.70 -28.41
C PHE A 18 56.05 36.90 -28.70
N ASP A 19 55.83 37.84 -29.61
CA ASP A 19 54.68 38.75 -29.67
C ASP A 19 53.62 38.37 -30.73
N SER A 20 52.57 39.19 -30.76
CA SER A 20 51.85 39.57 -31.99
C SER A 20 52.81 39.81 -33.18
N GLN A 21 52.43 39.70 -34.45
CA GLN A 21 51.19 40.16 -35.12
C GLN A 21 50.71 39.07 -36.13
N ASP A 22 49.51 39.08 -36.74
CA ASP A 22 49.06 40.06 -37.75
C ASP A 22 47.54 40.03 -38.07
N MET A 23 47.09 41.06 -38.80
CA MET A 23 45.76 41.20 -39.44
C MET A 23 45.90 41.12 -40.99
N PRO A 24 44.85 41.09 -41.87
CA PRO A 24 43.50 41.67 -41.71
C PRO A 24 42.31 40.91 -42.38
N LYS A 25 41.18 41.63 -42.52
CA LYS A 25 39.98 41.36 -43.37
C LYS A 25 40.35 41.39 -44.90
N PRO A 26 39.46 41.14 -45.91
CA PRO A 26 37.97 41.18 -45.89
C PRO A 26 37.13 40.32 -46.90
N GLN A 27 35.81 40.56 -46.86
CA GLN A 27 34.84 40.66 -47.99
C GLN A 27 34.02 39.47 -48.55
N GLU A 28 32.92 39.87 -49.20
CA GLU A 28 31.77 39.07 -49.66
C GLU A 28 31.92 38.54 -51.10
N LYS A 29 30.98 37.67 -51.53
CA LYS A 29 30.43 37.71 -52.90
C LYS A 29 28.97 37.26 -52.95
N LYS A 30 28.20 37.85 -53.88
CA LYS A 30 26.75 37.70 -54.09
C LYS A 30 26.47 36.87 -55.36
N TYR A 31 25.27 36.30 -55.49
CA TYR A 31 24.45 36.09 -56.71
C TYR A 31 23.24 35.18 -56.36
N HIS A 32 22.08 35.17 -57.05
CA HIS A 32 21.22 36.25 -57.57
C HIS A 32 19.79 35.67 -57.78
N ASN A 33 18.78 36.51 -58.09
CA ASN A 33 17.36 36.09 -58.18
C ASN A 33 17.03 35.11 -59.31
N TYR A 34 15.95 34.32 -59.15
CA TYR A 34 14.90 34.19 -60.18
C TYR A 34 13.53 33.78 -59.60
N ASN A 35 12.44 34.33 -60.15
CA ASN A 35 11.03 34.03 -59.85
C ASN A 35 10.18 34.63 -60.98
N PRO A 36 9.20 33.90 -61.57
CA PRO A 36 7.83 34.45 -61.52
C PRO A 36 6.67 33.42 -61.53
N GLN A 37 5.68 33.67 -60.64
CA GLN A 37 4.24 33.38 -60.79
C GLN A 37 3.79 31.88 -60.74
N SER A 38 2.56 31.53 -60.35
CA SER A 38 1.32 32.29 -60.07
C SER A 38 0.51 31.54 -58.96
N LYS A 39 -0.52 32.00 -58.24
CA LYS A 39 -1.30 33.24 -58.02
C LYS A 39 -2.41 32.84 -57.00
N LYS A 40 -2.83 33.73 -56.09
CA LYS A 40 -4.01 33.60 -55.15
C LYS A 40 -3.90 32.53 -54.03
N SER A 41 -4.51 32.67 -52.84
CA SER A 41 -4.98 33.89 -52.12
C SER A 41 -5.25 33.58 -50.62
N LYS A 42 -4.57 34.29 -49.71
CA LYS A 42 -5.10 35.02 -48.53
C LYS A 42 -6.52 34.61 -48.02
N ASN A 43 -6.76 34.25 -46.74
CA ASN A 43 -6.50 35.04 -45.52
C ASN A 43 -6.72 34.26 -44.19
N ASP A 44 -6.13 34.79 -43.10
CA ASP A 44 -6.57 34.85 -41.68
C ASP A 44 -7.13 33.64 -40.90
N ILE A 45 -6.54 33.37 -39.72
CA ILE A 45 -7.14 32.59 -38.62
C ILE A 45 -7.28 33.49 -37.38
N PRO A 46 -8.51 33.90 -37.01
CA PRO A 46 -8.77 34.59 -35.74
C PRO A 46 -8.92 33.64 -34.54
N THR A 47 -8.67 34.20 -33.36
CA THR A 47 -8.87 33.62 -32.02
C THR A 47 -10.21 32.91 -31.80
N PHE A 48 -10.19 31.73 -31.17
CA PHE A 48 -11.40 31.09 -30.62
C PHE A 48 -11.95 31.87 -29.41
N THR A 49 -13.25 32.19 -29.45
CA THR A 49 -14.08 32.63 -28.32
C THR A 49 -15.13 31.57 -27.98
N ASN A 50 -15.71 31.64 -26.77
CA ASN A 50 -16.73 30.69 -26.29
C ASN A 50 -18.00 30.71 -27.16
N ILE A 51 -18.48 29.53 -27.57
CA ILE A 51 -19.86 29.26 -28.03
C ILE A 51 -20.35 27.95 -27.37
N ASN A 52 -21.67 27.80 -27.22
CA ASN A 52 -22.33 26.86 -26.30
C ASN A 52 -22.47 25.41 -26.81
N GLN A 53 -22.84 24.50 -25.91
CA GLN A 53 -22.91 23.04 -26.15
C GLN A 53 -24.15 22.56 -26.93
N GLU A 54 -25.08 23.43 -27.35
CA GLU A 54 -26.37 23.01 -27.92
C GLU A 54 -26.35 22.68 -29.42
N ASP A 55 -25.46 23.26 -30.22
CA ASP A 55 -25.51 23.13 -31.69
C ASP A 55 -25.07 21.74 -32.21
N ASN A 56 -24.19 21.04 -31.49
CA ASN A 56 -23.75 19.70 -31.86
C ASN A 56 -24.91 18.69 -31.91
N TYR A 57 -25.98 18.89 -31.12
CA TYR A 57 -27.14 18.00 -31.12
C TYR A 57 -27.98 18.11 -32.40
N LYS A 58 -27.86 19.20 -33.18
CA LYS A 58 -28.63 19.42 -34.41
C LYS A 58 -27.88 19.03 -35.69
N GLN A 59 -26.56 18.88 -35.65
CA GLN A 59 -25.80 18.36 -36.80
C GLN A 59 -25.79 16.82 -36.86
N ALA A 60 -25.84 16.13 -35.72
CA ALA A 60 -25.87 14.66 -35.65
C ALA A 60 -27.11 14.03 -36.33
N VAL A 61 -28.23 14.76 -36.45
CA VAL A 61 -29.53 14.26 -36.94
C VAL A 61 -29.67 14.40 -38.48
N LYS A 62 -28.60 14.70 -39.22
CA LYS A 62 -28.63 14.90 -40.69
C LYS A 62 -27.81 13.90 -41.51
N SER A 63 -27.25 12.85 -40.89
CA SER A 63 -26.46 11.82 -41.59
C SER A 63 -27.01 10.39 -41.45
N GLU A 64 -28.29 10.22 -41.12
CA GLU A 64 -28.99 8.94 -41.25
C GLU A 64 -29.70 8.81 -42.59
N ASN A 65 -29.06 8.17 -43.58
CA ASN A 65 -29.75 7.39 -44.65
C ASN A 65 -28.78 6.67 -45.61
N LYS A 66 -28.39 5.44 -45.26
CA LYS A 66 -28.42 4.26 -46.14
C LYS A 66 -28.06 2.98 -45.37
N LEU A 67 -28.56 1.85 -45.87
CA LEU A 67 -28.26 0.50 -45.40
C LEU A 67 -26.92 0.04 -46.06
N GLU A 68 -26.23 -1.05 -45.70
CA GLU A 68 -26.65 -2.33 -45.10
C GLU A 68 -25.65 -2.85 -44.03
N ASN A 69 -25.83 -4.09 -43.54
CA ASN A 69 -24.99 -4.79 -42.55
C ASN A 69 -24.83 -4.09 -41.18
N LYS A 70 -25.89 -4.09 -40.34
CA LYS A 70 -25.86 -3.53 -38.98
C LYS A 70 -25.58 -4.54 -37.84
N ASP A 71 -25.62 -5.85 -38.08
CA ASP A 71 -25.64 -6.83 -36.97
C ASP A 71 -24.27 -7.43 -36.64
N SER A 72 -23.49 -7.93 -37.61
CA SER A 72 -22.12 -8.42 -37.37
C SER A 72 -21.17 -7.32 -36.85
N ALA A 73 -21.37 -6.08 -37.31
CA ALA A 73 -20.69 -4.90 -36.79
C ALA A 73 -21.11 -4.56 -35.34
N ARG A 74 -22.35 -4.87 -34.93
CA ARG A 74 -22.85 -4.60 -33.57
C ARG A 74 -22.30 -5.56 -32.53
N GLU A 75 -22.03 -6.82 -32.88
CA GLU A 75 -21.43 -7.78 -31.95
C GLU A 75 -19.92 -7.55 -31.82
N SER A 76 -19.22 -7.35 -32.94
CA SER A 76 -17.78 -7.04 -32.93
C SER A 76 -17.45 -5.69 -32.25
N ALA A 77 -18.31 -4.66 -32.40
CA ALA A 77 -18.17 -3.40 -31.66
C ALA A 77 -18.51 -3.53 -30.17
N LYS A 78 -19.41 -4.44 -29.78
CA LYS A 78 -19.71 -4.72 -28.36
C LYS A 78 -18.58 -5.43 -27.61
N GLN A 79 -17.71 -6.16 -28.31
CA GLN A 79 -16.59 -6.88 -27.69
C GLN A 79 -15.28 -6.08 -27.59
N ASN A 80 -15.14 -4.96 -28.31
CA ASN A 80 -13.91 -4.15 -28.32
C ASN A 80 -14.07 -2.70 -27.79
N TYR A 81 -15.22 -2.37 -27.19
CA TYR A 81 -15.42 -1.11 -26.46
C TYR A 81 -15.96 -1.35 -25.05
N GLN A 82 -15.22 -2.16 -24.28
CA GLN A 82 -15.15 -2.03 -22.82
C GLN A 82 -13.81 -1.41 -22.42
N SER A 83 -13.61 -0.15 -22.84
CA SER A 83 -12.77 0.75 -22.04
C SER A 83 -13.39 0.82 -20.65
N ALA A 84 -12.61 0.56 -19.61
CA ALA A 84 -13.09 0.63 -18.24
C ALA A 84 -13.40 2.09 -17.88
N ASP A 85 -14.67 2.49 -18.00
CA ASP A 85 -15.20 3.67 -17.34
C ASP A 85 -15.06 3.46 -15.83
N TYR A 86 -13.97 3.97 -15.26
CA TYR A 86 -13.81 4.12 -13.81
C TYR A 86 -14.97 5.02 -13.33
N GLN A 87 -16.01 4.39 -12.80
CA GLN A 87 -17.25 5.06 -12.40
C GLN A 87 -16.98 5.93 -11.17
N TYR A 88 -16.48 7.15 -11.39
CA TYR A 88 -15.91 7.99 -10.35
C TYR A 88 -16.87 8.21 -9.17
N THR A 89 -16.55 7.59 -8.05
CA THR A 89 -17.22 7.80 -6.77
C THR A 89 -16.99 9.24 -6.31
N PHE A 90 -18.05 10.05 -6.30
CA PHE A 90 -18.01 11.46 -5.91
C PHE A 90 -19.19 11.86 -5.02
N ILE A 91 -18.91 12.68 -4.00
CA ILE A 91 -19.93 13.26 -3.12
C ILE A 91 -20.91 14.13 -3.95
N LYS A 92 -22.21 14.09 -3.61
CA LYS A 92 -23.37 14.62 -4.36
C LYS A 92 -23.70 13.90 -5.68
N ARG A 93 -23.10 12.74 -5.97
CA ARG A 93 -23.57 11.82 -7.03
C ARG A 93 -24.25 10.60 -6.41
N PRO A 94 -25.08 9.85 -7.16
CA PRO A 94 -25.49 8.51 -6.75
C PRO A 94 -24.26 7.67 -6.42
N ALA A 95 -24.31 6.93 -5.31
CA ALA A 95 -23.23 6.01 -4.95
C ALA A 95 -23.19 4.80 -5.91
N PRO A 96 -22.03 4.18 -6.17
CA PRO A 96 -21.95 2.99 -7.00
C PRO A 96 -22.83 1.86 -6.46
N ASN A 97 -23.56 1.21 -7.35
CA ASN A 97 -24.53 0.19 -6.98
C ASN A 97 -23.84 -1.16 -6.73
N PHE A 98 -23.67 -1.54 -5.45
CA PHE A 98 -23.21 -2.88 -5.08
C PHE A 98 -24.35 -3.92 -5.06
N SER A 99 -23.99 -5.19 -5.26
CA SER A 99 -24.84 -6.37 -5.06
C SER A 99 -23.95 -7.60 -4.85
N GLY A 100 -24.00 -8.23 -3.67
CA GLY A 100 -23.17 -9.39 -3.35
C GLY A 100 -23.80 -10.31 -2.30
N MET A 101 -23.09 -11.37 -1.94
CA MET A 101 -23.45 -12.24 -0.82
C MET A 101 -22.84 -11.68 0.47
N ALA A 102 -23.67 -11.50 1.49
CA ALA A 102 -23.23 -11.14 2.83
C ALA A 102 -23.48 -12.29 3.82
N TYR A 103 -22.64 -12.41 4.84
CA TYR A 103 -22.93 -13.21 6.02
C TYR A 103 -23.55 -12.32 7.10
N PHE A 104 -24.71 -12.72 7.62
CA PHE A 104 -25.47 -11.98 8.64
C PHE A 104 -26.44 -12.91 9.38
N ASN A 105 -26.66 -12.68 10.68
CA ASN A 105 -27.59 -13.48 11.51
C ASN A 105 -27.42 -15.00 11.35
N LYS A 106 -26.16 -15.47 11.30
CA LYS A 106 -25.77 -16.88 11.13
C LYS A 106 -26.18 -17.54 9.79
N GLY A 107 -26.43 -16.76 8.75
CA GLY A 107 -26.71 -17.27 7.40
C GLY A 107 -26.16 -16.39 6.27
N PHE A 108 -26.21 -16.91 5.05
CA PHE A 108 -25.90 -16.14 3.85
C PHE A 108 -27.15 -15.42 3.33
N LYS A 109 -27.01 -14.14 3.01
CA LYS A 109 -28.07 -13.33 2.40
C LYS A 109 -27.48 -12.50 1.26
N LYS A 110 -28.10 -12.55 0.08
CA LYS A 110 -27.80 -11.59 -0.99
C LYS A 110 -28.34 -10.21 -0.60
N ILE A 111 -27.50 -9.18 -0.69
CA ILE A 111 -27.87 -7.78 -0.44
C ILE A 111 -27.33 -6.86 -1.55
N SER A 112 -27.99 -5.73 -1.73
CA SER A 112 -27.63 -4.68 -2.69
C SER A 112 -27.91 -3.29 -2.11
N LEU A 113 -27.31 -2.25 -2.69
CA LEU A 113 -27.59 -0.87 -2.26
C LEU A 113 -29.09 -0.51 -2.41
N ARG A 114 -29.79 -1.14 -3.35
CA ARG A 114 -31.21 -0.88 -3.65
C ARG A 114 -32.15 -1.32 -2.54
N ASP A 115 -31.78 -2.36 -1.79
CA ASP A 115 -32.57 -2.91 -0.69
C ASP A 115 -32.69 -1.95 0.50
N TYR A 116 -31.88 -0.88 0.52
CA TYR A 116 -31.82 0.15 1.56
C TYR A 116 -32.37 1.51 1.10
N LYS A 117 -33.10 1.58 -0.03
CA LYS A 117 -33.75 2.82 -0.47
C LYS A 117 -34.69 3.36 0.62
N GLY A 118 -34.59 4.65 0.93
CA GLY A 118 -35.32 5.28 2.04
C GLY A 118 -34.56 5.26 3.38
N GLN A 119 -33.49 4.50 3.52
CA GLN A 119 -32.64 4.39 4.71
C GLN A 119 -31.23 4.94 4.41
N TYR A 120 -30.52 5.49 5.41
CA TYR A 120 -29.10 5.80 5.25
C TYR A 120 -28.27 4.52 5.24
N VAL A 121 -27.17 4.48 4.49
CA VAL A 121 -26.20 3.38 4.49
C VAL A 121 -24.80 3.91 4.84
N VAL A 122 -24.16 3.27 5.81
CA VAL A 122 -22.73 3.36 6.08
C VAL A 122 -22.10 2.09 5.51
N LEU A 123 -21.48 2.20 4.34
CA LEU A 123 -20.64 1.13 3.79
C LEU A 123 -19.20 1.40 4.22
N PHE A 124 -18.56 0.49 4.94
CA PHE A 124 -17.14 0.57 5.26
C PHE A 124 -16.38 -0.62 4.67
N PHE A 125 -15.18 -0.37 4.16
CA PHE A 125 -14.28 -1.43 3.71
C PHE A 125 -13.17 -1.64 4.74
N PHE A 126 -12.79 -2.90 4.92
CA PHE A 126 -11.63 -3.32 5.71
C PHE A 126 -10.74 -4.22 4.85
N PRO A 127 -9.41 -4.32 5.11
CA PRO A 127 -8.50 -4.95 4.17
C PRO A 127 -8.61 -6.48 4.14
N TYR A 128 -8.72 -7.12 5.32
CA TYR A 128 -8.73 -8.57 5.48
C TYR A 128 -9.54 -9.02 6.70
N ASP A 129 -10.23 -10.16 6.57
CA ASP A 129 -10.63 -11.02 7.68
C ASP A 129 -9.41 -11.51 8.49
N PHE A 130 -9.64 -11.98 9.71
CA PHE A 130 -8.63 -12.49 10.66
C PHE A 130 -7.51 -11.51 11.09
N SER A 131 -7.45 -10.30 10.53
CA SER A 131 -6.55 -9.21 10.97
C SER A 131 -7.03 -8.54 12.27
N GLU A 132 -6.12 -8.31 13.21
CA GLU A 132 -6.47 -7.75 14.54
C GLU A 132 -6.99 -6.31 14.46
N LEU A 133 -6.53 -5.51 13.48
CA LEU A 133 -7.01 -4.14 13.29
C LEU A 133 -8.43 -4.15 12.71
N SER A 134 -8.67 -4.90 11.63
CA SER A 134 -10.02 -5.10 11.06
C SER A 134 -11.00 -5.57 12.13
N ARG A 135 -10.57 -6.53 12.98
CA ARG A 135 -11.38 -7.07 14.08
C ARG A 135 -11.92 -6.00 15.02
N LYS A 136 -11.05 -5.05 15.42
CA LYS A 136 -11.42 -3.96 16.34
C LYS A 136 -12.44 -3.02 15.70
N GLU A 137 -12.28 -2.72 14.42
CA GLU A 137 -13.16 -1.82 13.67
C GLU A 137 -14.54 -2.43 13.41
N ILE A 138 -14.58 -3.68 12.94
CA ILE A 138 -15.81 -4.45 12.70
C ILE A 138 -16.62 -4.59 14.01
N LEU A 139 -15.95 -4.93 15.12
CA LEU A 139 -16.60 -5.03 16.43
C LEU A 139 -17.08 -3.68 16.95
N ALA A 140 -16.32 -2.60 16.79
CA ALA A 140 -16.73 -1.26 17.20
C ALA A 140 -17.96 -0.77 16.40
N PHE A 141 -18.02 -1.00 15.09
CA PHE A 141 -19.23 -0.73 14.30
C PHE A 141 -20.43 -1.58 14.77
N SER A 142 -20.22 -2.87 15.06
CA SER A 142 -21.28 -3.75 15.57
C SER A 142 -21.79 -3.32 16.96
N GLN A 143 -20.92 -2.84 17.86
CA GLN A 143 -21.30 -2.33 19.18
C GLN A 143 -22.12 -1.02 19.09
N LEU A 144 -21.91 -0.22 18.04
CA LEU A 144 -22.68 0.99 17.79
C LEU A 144 -23.93 0.77 16.91
N ASN A 145 -24.14 -0.42 16.36
CA ASN A 145 -25.23 -0.72 15.41
C ASN A 145 -26.60 -0.28 15.95
N ASP A 146 -26.84 -0.48 17.24
CA ASP A 146 -28.04 -0.05 17.97
C ASP A 146 -28.32 1.46 17.86
N LYS A 147 -27.27 2.30 17.79
CA LYS A 147 -27.37 3.76 17.59
C LYS A 147 -27.66 4.09 16.11
N PHE A 148 -26.98 3.41 15.17
CA PHE A 148 -27.22 3.58 13.72
C PHE A 148 -28.65 3.15 13.31
N VAL A 149 -29.14 2.02 13.82
CA VAL A 149 -30.51 1.52 13.58
C VAL A 149 -31.54 2.52 14.13
N LYS A 150 -31.33 3.07 15.33
CA LYS A 150 -32.18 4.16 15.88
C LYS A 150 -32.11 5.46 15.07
N ALA A 151 -31.03 5.68 14.33
CA ALA A 151 -30.88 6.76 13.35
C ALA A 151 -31.46 6.42 11.97
N ALA A 152 -32.17 5.30 11.78
CA ALA A 152 -32.59 4.81 10.46
C ALA A 152 -31.41 4.71 9.47
N CYS A 153 -30.31 4.08 9.92
CA CYS A 153 -29.10 3.86 9.16
C CYS A 153 -28.65 2.39 9.28
N GLN A 154 -28.30 1.76 8.16
CA GLN A 154 -27.68 0.43 8.13
C GLN A 154 -26.16 0.59 8.04
N VAL A 155 -25.41 -0.12 8.88
CA VAL A 155 -23.96 -0.30 8.71
C VAL A 155 -23.70 -1.61 7.96
N ILE A 156 -22.76 -1.61 7.00
CA ILE A 156 -22.33 -2.77 6.21
C ILE A 156 -20.81 -2.76 6.15
N GLY A 157 -20.16 -3.86 6.56
CA GLY A 157 -18.73 -4.08 6.34
C GLY A 157 -18.48 -4.81 5.02
N CYS A 158 -17.35 -4.56 4.36
CA CYS A 158 -17.00 -5.19 3.09
C CYS A 158 -15.49 -5.47 2.98
N SER A 159 -15.10 -6.62 2.43
CA SER A 159 -13.73 -6.89 1.99
C SER A 159 -13.73 -7.84 0.79
N GLN A 160 -12.55 -8.09 0.21
CA GLN A 160 -12.37 -9.06 -0.88
C GLN A 160 -12.37 -10.52 -0.40
N ASP A 161 -12.59 -10.79 0.89
CA ASP A 161 -12.71 -12.14 1.43
C ASP A 161 -14.02 -12.79 0.99
N SER A 162 -14.05 -14.14 0.98
CA SER A 162 -15.27 -14.88 0.63
C SER A 162 -16.30 -14.85 1.75
N GLN A 163 -17.59 -15.01 1.42
CA GLN A 163 -18.64 -15.15 2.44
C GLN A 163 -18.37 -16.32 3.41
N PHE A 164 -17.65 -17.36 2.98
CA PHE A 164 -17.23 -18.47 3.83
C PHE A 164 -16.13 -18.07 4.82
N ALA A 165 -15.24 -17.15 4.47
CA ALA A 165 -14.27 -16.57 5.40
C ALA A 165 -14.99 -15.73 6.47
N HIS A 166 -15.90 -14.84 6.06
CA HIS A 166 -16.73 -14.06 6.99
C HIS A 166 -17.53 -14.95 7.95
N MET A 167 -18.12 -16.04 7.43
CA MET A 167 -18.81 -17.06 8.23
C MET A 167 -17.88 -17.65 9.29
N ASN A 168 -16.71 -18.16 8.89
CA ASN A 168 -15.74 -18.75 9.79
C ASN A 168 -15.24 -17.74 10.83
N TYR A 169 -15.03 -16.48 10.44
CA TYR A 169 -14.54 -15.41 11.31
C TYR A 169 -15.57 -14.99 12.38
N CYS A 170 -16.86 -14.99 12.03
CA CYS A 170 -17.98 -14.80 12.96
C CYS A 170 -18.30 -16.04 13.80
N GLN A 171 -18.08 -17.26 13.29
CA GLN A 171 -18.25 -18.48 14.07
C GLN A 171 -17.15 -18.65 15.12
N LYS A 172 -15.93 -18.16 14.84
CA LYS A 172 -14.81 -18.21 15.79
C LYS A 172 -15.07 -17.31 17.03
N PRO A 173 -14.84 -17.80 18.26
CA PRO A 173 -14.96 -16.99 19.48
C PRO A 173 -14.05 -15.76 19.50
N GLN A 174 -14.51 -14.65 20.11
CA GLN A 174 -13.70 -13.44 20.28
C GLN A 174 -12.45 -13.66 21.15
N SER A 175 -12.51 -14.61 22.08
CA SER A 175 -11.38 -15.07 22.91
C SER A 175 -10.25 -15.69 22.10
N GLU A 176 -10.54 -16.22 20.91
CA GLU A 176 -9.57 -16.82 19.99
C GLU A 176 -9.24 -15.88 18.82
N GLY A 177 -9.55 -14.59 18.95
CA GLY A 177 -9.34 -13.60 17.89
C GLY A 177 -10.39 -13.60 16.78
N GLY A 178 -11.55 -14.25 16.97
CA GLY A 178 -12.70 -14.14 16.08
C GLY A 178 -13.56 -12.88 16.30
N LEU A 179 -14.67 -12.80 15.59
CA LEU A 179 -15.71 -11.77 15.74
C LEU A 179 -16.87 -12.23 16.64
N GLY A 180 -17.17 -13.53 16.70
CA GLY A 180 -18.37 -14.02 17.39
C GLY A 180 -19.69 -13.49 16.78
N ASN A 181 -20.73 -13.35 17.60
CA ASN A 181 -22.02 -12.86 17.14
C ASN A 181 -21.95 -11.36 16.74
N LEU A 182 -22.26 -11.07 15.49
CA LEU A 182 -22.09 -9.76 14.86
C LEU A 182 -23.46 -9.21 14.39
N GLU A 183 -23.76 -7.97 14.77
CA GLU A 183 -25.05 -7.30 14.52
C GLU A 183 -25.08 -6.51 13.19
N ILE A 184 -24.02 -6.61 12.39
CA ILE A 184 -23.90 -5.99 11.06
C ILE A 184 -23.60 -7.06 9.99
N PRO A 185 -24.10 -6.91 8.75
CA PRO A 185 -23.71 -7.78 7.63
C PRO A 185 -22.26 -7.51 7.20
N LEU A 186 -21.54 -8.59 6.89
CA LEU A 186 -20.25 -8.56 6.19
C LEU A 186 -20.46 -9.02 4.73
N LEU A 187 -20.20 -8.13 3.78
CA LEU A 187 -20.42 -8.27 2.34
C LEU A 187 -19.12 -8.72 1.64
N SER A 188 -19.20 -9.81 0.89
CA SER A 188 -18.08 -10.38 0.15
C SER A 188 -17.92 -9.73 -1.23
N ASP A 189 -16.70 -9.31 -1.56
CA ASP A 189 -16.30 -8.65 -2.81
C ASP A 189 -15.14 -9.41 -3.49
N VAL A 190 -15.27 -10.74 -3.58
CA VAL A 190 -14.22 -11.65 -4.11
C VAL A 190 -13.76 -11.36 -5.55
N ASP A 191 -14.62 -10.76 -6.37
CA ASP A 191 -14.28 -10.33 -7.74
C ASP A 191 -13.82 -8.85 -7.82
N LYS A 192 -13.79 -8.17 -6.67
CA LYS A 192 -13.34 -6.79 -6.46
C LYS A 192 -14.17 -5.72 -7.17
N GLN A 193 -15.33 -6.07 -7.74
CA GLN A 193 -16.16 -5.11 -8.48
C GLN A 193 -16.65 -3.98 -7.58
N ILE A 194 -17.00 -4.27 -6.32
CA ILE A 194 -17.52 -3.29 -5.37
C ILE A 194 -16.39 -2.32 -4.97
N SER A 195 -15.28 -2.82 -4.44
CA SER A 195 -14.13 -2.00 -4.03
C SER A 195 -13.50 -1.22 -5.20
N THR A 196 -13.50 -1.77 -6.42
CA THR A 196 -13.06 -1.04 -7.63
C THR A 196 -14.02 0.10 -7.96
N SER A 197 -15.34 -0.12 -7.94
CA SER A 197 -16.33 0.93 -8.22
C SER A 197 -16.32 2.06 -7.18
N TYR A 198 -16.02 1.74 -5.91
CA TYR A 198 -15.82 2.72 -4.83
C TYR A 198 -14.43 3.38 -4.85
N GLY A 199 -13.50 2.92 -5.70
CA GLY A 199 -12.18 3.52 -5.88
C GLY A 199 -11.19 3.26 -4.74
N VAL A 200 -11.33 2.12 -4.04
CA VAL A 200 -10.56 1.83 -2.80
C VAL A 200 -9.63 0.62 -2.90
N VAL A 201 -9.51 -0.02 -4.07
CA VAL A 201 -8.54 -1.11 -4.27
C VAL A 201 -7.11 -0.58 -4.22
N ILE A 202 -6.24 -1.26 -3.49
CA ILE A 202 -4.82 -0.96 -3.38
C ILE A 202 -4.12 -1.50 -4.64
N GLU A 203 -4.03 -0.67 -5.67
CA GLU A 203 -3.39 -1.06 -6.93
C GLU A 203 -1.86 -1.16 -6.78
N ASP A 204 -1.20 -0.23 -6.09
CA ASP A 204 0.26 -0.18 -5.93
C ASP A 204 0.67 -0.03 -4.45
N GLY A 205 0.42 -1.08 -3.66
CA GLY A 205 0.88 -1.22 -2.26
C GLY A 205 2.01 -2.25 -2.07
N GLU A 206 2.40 -2.53 -0.82
CA GLU A 206 3.48 -3.48 -0.53
C GLU A 206 3.12 -4.95 -0.81
N ALA A 207 4.13 -5.82 -0.77
CA ALA A 207 4.03 -7.25 -1.06
C ALA A 207 3.21 -8.00 0.00
N GLY A 208 1.89 -7.97 -0.17
CA GLY A 208 0.91 -8.52 0.76
C GLY A 208 -0.38 -7.69 0.79
N GLU A 209 -0.29 -6.39 0.49
CA GLU A 209 -1.39 -5.42 0.50
C GLU A 209 -2.11 -5.28 -0.85
N LYS A 210 -1.38 -5.50 -1.95
CA LYS A 210 -1.85 -5.27 -3.32
C LYS A 210 -3.14 -6.06 -3.62
N GLY A 211 -4.21 -5.32 -3.91
CA GLY A 211 -5.53 -5.86 -4.24
C GLY A 211 -6.48 -6.05 -3.06
N ALA A 212 -6.14 -5.64 -1.83
CA ALA A 212 -7.13 -5.41 -0.78
C ALA A 212 -7.80 -4.04 -0.92
N ALA A 213 -8.78 -3.74 -0.07
CA ALA A 213 -9.34 -2.40 0.08
C ALA A 213 -8.56 -1.56 1.11
N PHE A 214 -8.35 -0.28 0.80
CA PHE A 214 -8.05 0.73 1.81
C PHE A 214 -9.18 0.81 2.84
N LYS A 215 -8.82 1.06 4.10
CA LYS A 215 -9.77 1.31 5.19
C LYS A 215 -10.59 2.54 4.89
N SER A 216 -11.85 2.37 4.55
CA SER A 216 -12.65 3.46 4.00
C SER A 216 -14.08 3.39 4.49
N THR A 217 -14.78 4.54 4.47
CA THR A 217 -16.19 4.62 4.88
C THR A 217 -16.94 5.61 4.02
N PHE A 218 -18.11 5.19 3.55
CA PHE A 218 -18.99 5.93 2.66
C PHE A 218 -20.36 6.11 3.33
N ILE A 219 -20.78 7.35 3.53
CA ILE A 219 -22.11 7.69 4.05
C ILE A 219 -23.01 8.03 2.88
N ILE A 220 -23.99 7.17 2.63
CA ILE A 220 -24.97 7.24 1.55
C ILE A 220 -26.33 7.60 2.17
N ASP A 221 -27.08 8.52 1.58
CA ASP A 221 -28.40 8.92 2.08
C ASP A 221 -29.55 8.03 1.59
N SER A 222 -30.76 8.31 2.09
CA SER A 222 -32.01 7.63 1.74
C SER A 222 -32.38 7.71 0.25
N ASN A 223 -31.79 8.64 -0.52
CA ASN A 223 -31.94 8.78 -1.96
C ASN A 223 -30.79 8.10 -2.75
N GLN A 224 -29.95 7.32 -2.07
CA GLN A 224 -28.75 6.66 -2.60
C GLN A 224 -27.67 7.63 -3.11
N ILE A 225 -27.69 8.89 -2.66
CA ILE A 225 -26.66 9.88 -2.97
C ILE A 225 -25.52 9.79 -1.95
N LEU A 226 -24.28 9.79 -2.42
CA LEU A 226 -23.10 9.80 -1.57
C LEU A 226 -22.90 11.18 -0.91
N ARG A 227 -22.78 11.21 0.42
CA ARG A 227 -22.72 12.44 1.23
C ARG A 227 -21.35 12.69 1.85
N HIS A 228 -20.64 11.64 2.20
CA HIS A 228 -19.28 11.69 2.73
C HIS A 228 -18.52 10.44 2.32
N MET A 229 -17.22 10.59 2.09
CA MET A 229 -16.27 9.49 2.04
C MET A 229 -15.06 9.84 2.92
N SER A 230 -14.50 8.83 3.58
CA SER A 230 -13.19 8.87 4.20
C SER A 230 -12.39 7.65 3.74
N ILE A 231 -11.09 7.84 3.53
CA ILE A 231 -10.14 6.79 3.14
C ILE A 231 -8.89 6.98 3.99
N ASN A 232 -8.58 5.95 4.76
CA ASN A 232 -7.40 5.79 5.59
C ASN A 232 -6.44 4.79 4.94
N ASP A 233 -5.15 4.96 5.23
CA ASP A 233 -4.18 3.88 5.08
C ASP A 233 -4.52 2.66 5.97
N ILE A 234 -4.06 1.46 5.61
CA ILE A 234 -4.27 0.21 6.37
C ILE A 234 -3.86 0.36 7.84
N SER A 235 -2.78 1.10 8.13
CA SER A 235 -2.29 1.28 9.49
C SER A 235 -3.20 2.15 10.38
N ILE A 236 -4.05 3.00 9.79
CA ILE A 236 -4.80 4.05 10.51
C ILE A 236 -6.26 3.64 10.69
N SER A 237 -6.70 3.52 11.95
CA SER A 237 -8.02 2.97 12.25
C SER A 237 -9.18 3.95 12.04
N ILE A 238 -10.32 3.42 11.60
CA ILE A 238 -11.58 4.15 11.45
C ILE A 238 -12.15 4.50 12.85
N ASN A 239 -12.87 5.62 12.99
CA ASN A 239 -13.61 5.98 14.20
C ASN A 239 -15.14 5.91 13.98
N PRO A 240 -15.82 4.80 14.37
CA PRO A 240 -17.26 4.64 14.22
C PRO A 240 -18.14 5.70 14.91
N GLU A 241 -17.68 6.33 16.00
CA GLU A 241 -18.46 7.38 16.67
C GLU A 241 -18.50 8.69 15.88
N GLU A 242 -17.43 9.02 15.15
CA GLU A 242 -17.41 10.17 14.23
C GLU A 242 -18.29 9.90 12.99
N ILE A 243 -18.30 8.68 12.48
CA ILE A 243 -19.21 8.28 11.39
C ILE A 243 -20.68 8.42 11.83
N LEU A 244 -21.02 7.99 13.06
CA LEU A 244 -22.35 8.20 13.63
C LEU A 244 -22.70 9.69 13.79
N ARG A 245 -21.76 10.51 14.26
CA ARG A 245 -21.92 11.97 14.38
C ARG A 245 -22.19 12.60 13.01
N LEU A 246 -21.49 12.17 11.96
CA LEU A 246 -21.69 12.62 10.58
C LEU A 246 -23.06 12.20 10.03
N VAL A 247 -23.50 10.95 10.26
CA VAL A 247 -24.86 10.50 9.89
C VAL A 247 -25.92 11.39 10.52
N HIS A 248 -25.85 11.64 11.84
CA HIS A 248 -26.78 12.55 12.52
C HIS A 248 -26.71 13.98 11.98
N THR A 249 -25.52 14.48 11.64
CA THR A 249 -25.32 15.82 11.06
C THR A 249 -26.01 15.96 9.70
N PHE A 250 -25.84 14.98 8.79
CA PHE A 250 -26.54 14.99 7.50
C PHE A 250 -28.05 14.86 7.65
N GLN A 251 -28.52 14.00 8.55
CA GLN A 251 -29.95 13.84 8.83
C GLN A 251 -30.58 15.07 9.49
N GLN A 252 -29.83 15.86 10.26
CA GLN A 252 -30.29 17.17 10.74
C GLN A 252 -30.38 18.16 9.59
N HIS A 253 -29.30 18.37 8.83
CA HIS A 253 -29.30 19.27 7.67
C HIS A 253 -30.45 18.98 6.70
N ASP A 254 -30.73 17.71 6.41
CA ASP A 254 -31.76 17.32 5.45
C ASP A 254 -33.19 17.51 5.97
N ARG A 255 -33.42 17.36 7.29
CA ARG A 255 -34.69 17.76 7.93
C ARG A 255 -34.90 19.27 7.92
N GLU A 256 -33.81 20.05 7.99
CA GLU A 256 -33.82 21.51 7.93
C GLU A 256 -33.90 22.05 6.48
N ASN A 257 -33.57 21.22 5.47
CA ASN A 257 -33.48 21.61 4.05
C ASN A 257 -34.30 20.72 3.08
N PRO A 258 -35.57 20.35 3.38
CA PRO A 258 -36.31 19.34 2.60
C PRO A 258 -36.48 19.70 1.11
N LEU A 259 -36.61 20.99 0.79
CA LEU A 259 -36.79 21.48 -0.60
C LEU A 259 -35.61 21.13 -1.54
N LYS A 260 -34.41 20.84 -1.01
CA LYS A 260 -33.27 20.44 -1.85
C LYS A 260 -33.39 19.02 -2.40
N GLN A 261 -34.25 18.17 -1.83
CA GLN A 261 -34.41 16.77 -2.28
C GLN A 261 -35.18 16.63 -3.60
N GLN A 262 -35.93 17.67 -4.02
CA GLN A 262 -36.69 17.64 -5.29
C GLN A 262 -35.87 18.12 -6.51
N MET A 263 -34.82 18.93 -6.32
CA MET A 263 -34.11 19.58 -7.44
C MET A 263 -32.94 18.79 -8.03
N THR A 264 -32.74 17.53 -7.65
CA THR A 264 -31.69 16.63 -8.19
C THR A 264 -32.23 15.60 -9.19
N GLY A 265 -33.54 15.53 -9.42
CA GLY A 265 -34.19 14.51 -10.25
C GLY A 265 -34.79 15.02 -11.55
N GLY A 266 -34.05 14.91 -12.66
CA GLY A 266 -34.61 14.85 -14.01
C GLY A 266 -34.50 13.41 -14.55
N CYS A 267 -35.52 12.76 -15.11
CA CYS A 267 -36.91 13.20 -15.30
C CYS A 267 -37.88 11.99 -15.11
N PRO A 268 -39.16 12.01 -15.55
CA PRO A 268 -40.28 11.65 -14.70
C PRO A 268 -40.59 10.15 -14.66
N PHE A 269 -41.24 9.70 -13.59
CA PHE A 269 -42.55 9.03 -13.66
C PHE A 269 -43.27 9.11 -12.30
N ASN A 270 -44.60 9.04 -12.32
CA ASN A 270 -45.47 9.32 -11.18
C ASN A 270 -46.19 8.04 -10.73
N HIS A 271 -46.13 7.69 -9.43
CA HIS A 271 -47.32 7.38 -8.63
C HIS A 271 -47.04 7.07 -7.14
N ASN A 272 -47.94 7.58 -6.29
CA ASN A 272 -48.47 6.98 -5.06
C ASN A 272 -47.50 6.41 -4.01
N ALA A 273 -46.85 7.29 -3.24
CA ALA A 273 -46.25 6.90 -1.96
C ALA A 273 -47.34 6.65 -0.89
N LYS A 274 -47.73 5.38 -0.64
CA LYS A 274 -48.46 5.01 0.59
C LYS A 274 -48.44 3.54 1.06
N GLU A 275 -47.91 2.58 0.30
CA GLU A 275 -48.08 1.13 0.64
C GLU A 275 -46.81 0.39 1.12
N ASP A 276 -45.60 0.86 0.78
CA ASP A 276 -44.34 0.12 1.05
C ASP A 276 -43.82 0.11 2.51
N ILE A 277 -44.64 0.50 3.50
CA ILE A 277 -44.25 0.48 4.93
C ILE A 277 -44.45 -0.91 5.57
N ASP A 278 -45.41 -1.71 5.09
CA ASP A 278 -45.85 -2.91 5.81
C ASP A 278 -44.87 -4.10 5.77
N THR A 279 -43.93 -4.12 4.82
CA THR A 279 -42.99 -5.24 4.63
C THR A 279 -42.02 -5.42 5.81
N PHE A 280 -41.58 -4.33 6.46
CA PHE A 280 -40.61 -4.38 7.56
C PHE A 280 -41.27 -4.77 8.90
N SER A 281 -42.49 -4.29 9.16
CA SER A 281 -43.23 -4.58 10.40
C SER A 281 -43.57 -6.06 10.57
N ARG A 282 -43.76 -6.80 9.46
CA ARG A 282 -43.94 -8.26 9.49
C ARG A 282 -42.69 -9.01 9.98
N TYR A 283 -41.50 -8.47 9.75
CA TYR A 283 -40.23 -9.11 10.15
C TYR A 283 -39.99 -8.99 11.66
N GLN A 284 -40.30 -7.82 12.26
CA GLN A 284 -40.16 -7.61 13.71
C GLN A 284 -41.13 -8.48 14.51
N ARG A 285 -42.38 -8.67 14.04
CA ARG A 285 -43.37 -9.51 14.75
C ARG A 285 -42.96 -10.98 14.89
N LYS A 286 -42.15 -11.53 13.98
CA LYS A 286 -41.62 -12.90 14.14
C LYS A 286 -40.64 -13.02 15.31
N LYS A 287 -39.70 -12.08 15.46
CA LYS A 287 -38.69 -12.12 16.54
C LYS A 287 -39.34 -12.14 17.94
N SER A 288 -40.49 -11.49 18.12
CA SER A 288 -41.25 -11.50 19.38
C SER A 288 -42.04 -12.80 19.66
N ALA A 289 -42.24 -13.68 18.68
CA ALA A 289 -42.91 -14.96 18.86
C ALA A 289 -41.92 -16.06 19.25
N ASP A 290 -40.77 -16.11 18.57
CA ASP A 290 -39.76 -17.16 18.77
C ASP A 290 -39.07 -17.05 20.15
N ASP A 291 -38.95 -15.85 20.72
CA ASP A 291 -38.39 -15.60 22.06
C ASP A 291 -39.29 -16.06 23.23
N GLN A 292 -40.53 -16.50 22.99
CA GLN A 292 -41.45 -16.99 24.04
C GLN A 292 -41.41 -18.51 24.26
N SER A 293 -40.87 -19.30 23.33
CA SER A 293 -40.86 -20.77 23.43
C SER A 293 -39.75 -21.34 24.32
N ASN A 294 -38.64 -20.61 24.50
CA ASN A 294 -37.39 -21.10 25.10
C ASN A 294 -37.18 -20.74 26.58
N LYS A 295 -38.25 -20.52 27.37
CA LYS A 295 -38.16 -20.08 28.78
C LYS A 295 -38.55 -21.10 29.86
N ASN A 296 -38.85 -22.35 29.50
CA ASN A 296 -39.46 -23.31 30.42
C ASN A 296 -38.56 -24.43 30.98
N GLU A 297 -37.27 -24.53 30.62
CA GLU A 297 -36.42 -25.68 31.03
C GLU A 297 -35.26 -25.38 32.01
N SER A 298 -34.91 -24.11 32.26
CA SER A 298 -33.74 -23.73 33.08
C SER A 298 -34.05 -23.18 34.48
N ALA A 299 -35.23 -23.51 35.03
CA ALA A 299 -35.71 -23.00 36.32
C ALA A 299 -35.71 -24.06 37.44
N LYS A 300 -34.56 -24.65 37.77
CA LYS A 300 -34.36 -25.50 38.97
C LYS A 300 -32.88 -25.54 39.39
N GLN A 301 -32.66 -25.48 40.71
CA GLN A 301 -31.35 -25.46 41.42
C GLN A 301 -30.49 -24.19 41.16
N SER A 302 -29.89 -23.55 42.17
CA SER A 302 -30.14 -23.59 43.63
C SER A 302 -29.52 -22.37 44.32
N ASN A 303 -30.20 -21.77 45.30
CA ASN A 303 -29.65 -20.69 46.14
C ASN A 303 -28.80 -21.25 47.30
N GLN A 304 -27.52 -20.91 47.35
CA GLN A 304 -26.62 -20.88 48.53
C GLN A 304 -25.29 -20.24 48.08
N SER A 305 -24.56 -19.44 48.86
CA SER A 305 -24.80 -18.85 50.19
C SER A 305 -24.16 -17.45 50.27
N LYS A 306 -24.37 -16.68 51.35
CA LYS A 306 -23.81 -15.32 51.55
C LYS A 306 -22.97 -15.21 52.82
N ARG A 307 -21.90 -14.38 52.74
CA ARG A 307 -21.03 -13.82 53.80
C ARG A 307 -19.96 -14.72 54.44
N SER A 308 -18.71 -14.35 54.20
CA SER A 308 -17.76 -13.94 55.25
C SER A 308 -16.72 -12.95 54.65
N HIS A 309 -15.96 -12.23 55.50
CA HIS A 309 -14.82 -11.38 55.10
C HIS A 309 -13.50 -12.22 55.14
N SER A 310 -12.32 -11.79 54.70
CA SER A 310 -11.80 -10.43 54.43
C SER A 310 -10.60 -10.39 53.46
N ASN A 311 -10.43 -9.24 52.78
CA ASN A 311 -9.19 -8.62 52.27
C ASN A 311 -8.26 -9.31 51.23
N GLN A 312 -7.59 -8.43 50.47
CA GLN A 312 -6.42 -8.66 49.59
C GLN A 312 -6.57 -9.63 48.41
N ASN A 313 -7.01 -9.09 47.26
CA ASN A 313 -6.07 -8.76 46.16
C ASN A 313 -6.74 -7.90 45.07
N ASN A 314 -5.92 -7.28 44.20
CA ASN A 314 -6.38 -6.43 43.10
C ASN A 314 -6.81 -7.25 41.88
N ASP A 315 -7.90 -6.88 41.22
CA ASP A 315 -7.86 -6.19 39.91
C ASP A 315 -9.27 -6.07 39.31
N GLY A 316 -9.69 -4.83 39.02
CA GLY A 316 -10.93 -4.54 38.30
C GLY A 316 -10.63 -3.99 36.92
N LYS A 317 -11.21 -4.58 35.86
CA LYS A 317 -11.13 -4.04 34.49
C LYS A 317 -12.51 -3.77 33.91
N ASN A 318 -12.96 -2.53 34.10
CA ASN A 318 -14.08 -1.95 33.37
C ASN A 318 -13.57 -1.14 32.17
N GLU A 319 -14.25 -1.29 31.04
CA GLU A 319 -14.50 -0.25 30.02
C GLU A 319 -13.36 0.74 29.68
N GLU A 320 -12.57 0.44 28.63
CA GLU A 320 -11.77 1.46 27.93
C GLU A 320 -12.65 2.37 27.07
N LYS A 321 -13.34 3.33 27.70
CA LYS A 321 -13.86 4.51 27.00
C LYS A 321 -12.69 5.36 26.51
N GLN A 322 -12.77 5.95 25.31
CA GLN A 322 -11.75 6.90 24.85
C GLN A 322 -11.61 8.04 25.87
N ILE A 323 -10.41 8.17 26.43
CA ILE A 323 -10.12 9.13 27.51
C ILE A 323 -10.13 10.55 26.90
N PRO A 324 -11.01 11.47 27.35
CA PRO A 324 -11.10 12.82 26.79
C PRO A 324 -9.77 13.57 26.85
N LEU A 325 -9.53 14.47 25.89
CA LEU A 325 -8.26 15.20 25.79
C LEU A 325 -7.93 15.95 27.09
N ILE A 326 -8.92 16.57 27.74
CA ILE A 326 -8.77 17.20 29.05
C ILE A 326 -8.21 16.24 30.12
N ILE A 327 -8.61 14.96 30.14
CA ILE A 327 -8.07 13.97 31.07
C ILE A 327 -6.66 13.54 30.64
N ARG A 328 -6.40 13.37 29.33
CA ARG A 328 -5.06 13.06 28.79
C ARG A 328 -4.05 14.19 29.00
N LEU A 329 -4.50 15.43 29.17
CA LEU A 329 -3.70 16.60 29.54
C LEU A 329 -3.49 16.76 31.06
N GLY A 330 -4.10 15.91 31.91
CA GLY A 330 -3.96 15.98 33.38
C GLY A 330 -5.16 16.54 34.14
N GLY A 331 -6.31 16.73 33.48
CA GLY A 331 -7.57 17.14 34.11
C GLY A 331 -7.84 18.64 34.07
N GLU A 332 -8.94 19.06 34.73
CA GLU A 332 -9.40 20.46 34.69
C GLU A 332 -8.41 21.44 35.35
N GLU A 333 -7.59 20.98 36.29
CA GLU A 333 -6.59 21.81 36.98
C GLU A 333 -5.43 22.17 36.04
N VAL A 334 -4.89 21.20 35.29
CA VAL A 334 -3.82 21.47 34.32
C VAL A 334 -4.33 22.33 33.16
N VAL A 335 -5.57 22.12 32.70
CA VAL A 335 -6.18 23.01 31.69
C VAL A 335 -6.45 24.43 32.24
N GLN A 336 -6.65 24.58 33.56
CA GLN A 336 -6.65 25.91 34.17
C GLN A 336 -5.25 26.53 34.23
N ASP A 337 -4.20 25.78 34.58
CA ASP A 337 -2.82 26.30 34.59
C ASP A 337 -2.33 26.68 33.18
N ILE A 338 -2.73 25.93 32.14
CA ILE A 338 -2.53 26.32 30.72
C ILE A 338 -3.15 27.71 30.46
N ALA A 339 -4.41 27.93 30.84
CA ALA A 339 -5.08 29.23 30.67
C ALA A 339 -4.41 30.35 31.48
N ASP A 340 -4.00 30.03 32.71
CA ASP A 340 -3.40 30.97 33.64
C ASP A 340 -2.00 31.42 33.21
N ARG A 341 -1.18 30.52 32.69
CA ARG A 341 0.13 30.82 32.06
C ARG A 341 -0.05 31.58 30.75
N PHE A 342 -0.96 31.13 29.90
CA PHE A 342 -1.20 31.77 28.59
C PHE A 342 -1.61 33.24 28.76
N VAL A 343 -2.52 33.53 29.69
CA VAL A 343 -2.89 34.92 29.99
C VAL A 343 -1.75 35.72 30.64
N ASN A 344 -0.83 35.09 31.38
CA ASN A 344 0.38 35.78 31.85
C ASN A 344 1.29 36.20 30.68
N GLU A 345 1.55 35.31 29.71
CA GLU A 345 2.36 35.60 28.52
C GLU A 345 1.76 36.74 27.68
N ILE A 346 0.45 36.70 27.41
CA ILE A 346 -0.27 37.74 26.67
C ILE A 346 -0.16 39.12 27.33
N TYR A 347 -0.05 39.19 28.66
CA TYR A 347 0.13 40.44 29.43
C TYR A 347 1.60 40.81 29.69
N GLY A 348 2.52 39.88 29.49
CA GLY A 348 3.97 40.13 29.47
C GLY A 348 4.42 40.75 28.14
N ASP A 349 3.84 40.30 27.02
CA ASP A 349 4.20 40.77 25.69
C ASP A 349 3.82 42.23 25.43
N GLN A 350 4.76 43.01 24.90
CA GLN A 350 4.56 44.44 24.68
C GLN A 350 3.58 44.78 23.55
N ASP A 351 3.31 43.88 22.61
CA ASP A 351 2.42 44.19 21.48
C ASP A 351 1.00 43.73 21.80
N LEU A 352 0.83 42.48 22.22
CA LEU A 352 -0.46 41.89 22.55
C LEU A 352 -1.11 42.58 23.74
N LYS A 353 -0.36 42.89 24.81
CA LYS A 353 -0.88 43.59 26.01
C LYS A 353 -1.64 44.87 25.66
N LYS A 354 -1.11 45.68 24.73
CA LYS A 354 -1.70 46.98 24.32
C LYS A 354 -3.12 46.82 23.78
N LEU A 355 -3.43 45.69 23.15
CA LEU A 355 -4.74 45.39 22.57
C LEU A 355 -5.79 45.03 23.64
N PHE A 356 -5.35 44.53 24.81
CA PHE A 356 -6.22 44.12 25.93
C PHE A 356 -6.29 45.14 27.08
N LEU A 357 -5.42 46.17 27.08
CA LEU A 357 -5.46 47.26 28.07
C LEU A 357 -6.86 47.88 28.13
N ASN A 358 -7.33 48.14 29.36
CA ASN A 358 -8.60 48.79 29.69
C ASN A 358 -9.89 48.08 29.17
N LYS A 359 -9.80 46.89 28.53
CA LYS A 359 -10.96 46.14 28.04
C LYS A 359 -11.50 45.10 29.04
N THR A 360 -10.64 44.51 29.86
CA THR A 360 -11.00 43.51 30.89
C THR A 360 -9.86 43.32 31.89
N SER A 361 -10.15 42.75 33.07
CA SER A 361 -9.11 42.35 34.01
C SER A 361 -8.53 40.98 33.67
N GLN A 362 -7.23 40.80 33.95
CA GLN A 362 -6.47 39.57 33.72
C GLN A 362 -7.12 38.36 34.43
N SER A 363 -7.57 38.54 35.68
CA SER A 363 -8.29 37.52 36.45
C SER A 363 -9.60 37.06 35.79
N LYS A 364 -10.34 37.98 35.14
CA LYS A 364 -11.56 37.65 34.40
C LYS A 364 -11.24 36.84 33.13
N GLN A 365 -10.19 37.20 32.40
CA GLN A 365 -9.75 36.42 31.23
C GLN A 365 -9.25 35.01 31.59
N LYS A 366 -8.48 34.86 32.67
CA LYS A 366 -8.03 33.54 33.17
C LYS A 366 -9.21 32.58 33.40
N LYS A 367 -10.30 33.08 34.00
CA LYS A 367 -11.53 32.30 34.20
C LYS A 367 -12.26 31.99 32.88
N VAL A 368 -12.42 32.97 32.00
CA VAL A 368 -13.14 32.80 30.72
C VAL A 368 -12.39 31.87 29.76
N ILE A 369 -11.07 32.02 29.62
CA ILE A 369 -10.22 31.17 28.77
C ILE A 369 -10.09 29.78 29.39
N GLY A 370 -9.97 29.67 30.72
CA GLY A 370 -10.00 28.39 31.43
C GLY A 370 -11.30 27.63 31.18
N GLN A 371 -12.47 28.29 31.28
CA GLN A 371 -13.75 27.68 30.94
C GLN A 371 -13.82 27.27 29.47
N PHE A 372 -13.37 28.13 28.54
CA PHE A 372 -13.34 27.80 27.11
C PHE A 372 -12.52 26.54 26.84
N LEU A 373 -11.25 26.51 27.28
CA LEU A 373 -10.34 25.38 27.03
C LEU A 373 -10.84 24.09 27.69
N LYS A 374 -11.48 24.17 28.87
CA LYS A 374 -12.12 23.01 29.51
C LYS A 374 -13.22 22.42 28.63
N THR A 375 -14.14 23.24 28.13
CA THR A 375 -15.17 22.77 27.19
C THR A 375 -14.54 22.26 25.89
N TYR A 376 -13.58 22.99 25.31
CA TYR A 376 -12.97 22.71 24.01
C TYR A 376 -12.14 21.41 24.00
N PHE A 377 -11.55 21.02 25.14
CA PHE A 377 -10.84 19.76 25.31
C PHE A 377 -11.70 18.63 25.92
N GLY A 378 -13.02 18.81 26.03
CA GLY A 378 -13.97 17.75 26.34
C GLY A 378 -14.41 17.62 27.81
N SER A 379 -14.40 18.69 28.60
CA SER A 379 -15.18 18.73 29.85
C SER A 379 -16.69 18.63 29.56
N ARG A 380 -17.45 18.13 30.53
CA ARG A 380 -18.92 18.16 30.51
C ARG A 380 -19.49 19.57 30.77
N GLN A 381 -18.66 20.51 31.24
CA GLN A 381 -19.06 21.90 31.46
C GLN A 381 -19.13 22.64 30.12
N MET A 382 -20.26 23.30 29.85
CA MET A 382 -20.44 24.15 28.67
C MET A 382 -19.86 25.55 28.90
N TYR A 383 -19.24 26.10 27.86
CA TYR A 383 -18.73 27.47 27.84
C TYR A 383 -19.89 28.46 27.62
N GLN A 384 -20.00 29.45 28.51
CA GLN A 384 -21.10 30.43 28.53
C GLN A 384 -20.68 31.85 28.11
N GLY A 385 -19.44 32.02 27.61
CA GLY A 385 -18.95 33.31 27.13
C GLY A 385 -19.30 33.59 25.66
N ARG A 386 -18.91 34.77 25.17
CA ARG A 386 -19.01 35.13 23.74
C ARG A 386 -18.20 34.16 22.87
N ASN A 387 -18.68 33.86 21.66
CA ASN A 387 -17.92 33.10 20.67
C ASN A 387 -16.62 33.83 20.28
N MET A 388 -15.68 33.14 19.64
CA MET A 388 -14.35 33.70 19.37
C MET A 388 -14.39 34.97 18.51
N GLN A 389 -15.29 35.03 17.52
CA GLN A 389 -15.46 36.20 16.65
C GLN A 389 -15.93 37.42 17.44
N GLU A 390 -17.01 37.31 18.21
CA GLU A 390 -17.50 38.38 19.07
C GLU A 390 -16.54 38.75 20.21
N ALA A 391 -15.80 37.77 20.74
CA ALA A 391 -14.81 38.00 21.79
C ALA A 391 -13.68 38.92 21.31
N HIS A 392 -13.28 38.81 20.03
CA HIS A 392 -12.11 39.47 19.46
C HIS A 392 -12.44 40.58 18.44
N LYS A 393 -13.72 40.83 18.12
CA LYS A 393 -14.22 41.73 17.06
C LYS A 393 -13.66 43.17 17.07
N ASP A 394 -13.29 43.70 18.23
CA ASP A 394 -12.89 45.11 18.39
C ASP A 394 -11.43 45.30 18.89
N LEU A 395 -10.57 44.30 18.68
CA LEU A 395 -9.18 44.25 19.18
C LEU A 395 -8.08 44.50 18.13
N GLY A 396 -8.40 44.57 16.83
CA GLY A 396 -7.42 44.83 15.76
C GLY A 396 -6.45 43.67 15.48
N LEU A 397 -6.76 42.46 15.95
CA LEU A 397 -5.88 41.28 15.81
C LEU A 397 -5.70 40.86 14.34
N ASN A 398 -4.51 40.33 14.04
CA ASN A 398 -4.07 39.88 12.71
C ASN A 398 -3.34 38.52 12.83
N ASP A 399 -2.91 37.96 11.70
CA ASP A 399 -2.26 36.65 11.67
C ASP A 399 -0.94 36.59 12.46
N ASP A 400 -0.18 37.68 12.54
CA ASP A 400 1.03 37.77 13.38
C ASP A 400 0.71 37.69 14.87
N HIS A 401 -0.32 38.43 15.33
CA HIS A 401 -0.78 38.36 16.71
C HIS A 401 -1.26 36.94 17.07
N PHE A 402 -1.95 36.25 16.15
CA PHE A 402 -2.35 34.85 16.35
C PHE A 402 -1.15 33.89 16.34
N ASN A 403 -0.18 34.06 15.44
CA ASN A 403 1.05 33.25 15.40
C ASN A 403 1.85 33.40 16.70
N LYS A 404 2.02 34.63 17.19
CA LYS A 404 2.73 34.96 18.44
C LYS A 404 2.07 34.31 19.66
N ALA A 405 0.74 34.41 19.75
CA ALA A 405 -0.05 33.72 20.78
C ALA A 405 0.03 32.18 20.66
N SER A 406 0.04 31.64 19.45
CA SER A 406 0.12 30.19 19.20
C SER A 406 1.46 29.60 19.62
N GLU A 407 2.58 30.29 19.37
CA GLU A 407 3.90 29.86 19.88
C GLU A 407 4.01 29.99 21.41
N PHE A 408 3.38 30.99 22.05
CA PHE A 408 3.27 31.01 23.52
C PHE A 408 2.53 29.79 24.06
N PHE A 409 1.38 29.45 23.46
CA PHE A 409 0.56 28.30 23.87
C PHE A 409 1.33 26.97 23.71
N LYS A 410 2.00 26.80 22.57
CA LYS A 410 2.88 25.68 22.25
C LYS A 410 4.08 25.58 23.20
N ARG A 411 4.69 26.71 23.57
CA ARG A 411 5.80 26.77 24.54
C ARG A 411 5.34 26.31 25.94
N ILE A 412 4.21 26.82 26.42
CA ILE A 412 3.63 26.43 27.71
C ILE A 412 3.39 24.91 27.76
N LEU A 413 2.78 24.34 26.72
CA LEU A 413 2.51 22.90 26.67
C LEU A 413 3.82 22.08 26.67
N LYS A 414 4.80 22.45 25.85
CA LYS A 414 6.04 21.68 25.63
C LYS A 414 7.09 21.84 26.73
N GLU A 415 7.25 23.05 27.28
CA GLU A 415 8.44 23.43 28.07
C GLU A 415 8.09 23.65 29.55
N ASP A 416 7.07 24.47 29.85
CA ASP A 416 6.54 24.64 31.22
C ASP A 416 5.93 23.33 31.75
N LEU A 417 5.01 22.74 30.98
CA LEU A 417 4.16 21.62 31.41
C LEU A 417 4.61 20.24 30.91
N LYS A 418 5.60 20.19 30.00
CA LYS A 418 6.24 18.96 29.50
C LYS A 418 5.25 17.93 28.93
N VAL A 419 4.18 18.42 28.31
CA VAL A 419 3.15 17.62 27.64
C VAL A 419 3.76 16.80 26.50
N LYS A 420 3.33 15.54 26.36
CA LYS A 420 3.86 14.61 25.34
C LYS A 420 3.72 15.20 23.92
N PRO A 421 4.72 15.12 23.03
CA PRO A 421 4.70 15.77 21.71
C PRO A 421 3.45 15.48 20.87
N GLN A 422 2.90 14.27 20.96
CA GLN A 422 1.66 13.88 20.27
C GLN A 422 0.44 14.68 20.75
N LEU A 423 0.33 14.89 22.08
CA LEU A 423 -0.74 15.70 22.68
C LEU A 423 -0.54 17.19 22.40
N VAL A 424 0.71 17.67 22.33
CA VAL A 424 1.00 19.04 21.88
C VAL A 424 0.52 19.22 20.43
N GLN A 425 0.84 18.28 19.53
CA GLN A 425 0.40 18.34 18.13
C GLN A 425 -1.13 18.29 18.01
N GLU A 426 -1.81 17.42 18.76
CA GLU A 426 -3.27 17.33 18.81
C GLU A 426 -3.91 18.66 19.26
N VAL A 427 -3.40 19.26 20.34
CA VAL A 427 -3.88 20.57 20.83
C VAL A 427 -3.61 21.69 19.82
N MET A 428 -2.44 21.72 19.17
CA MET A 428 -2.12 22.73 18.16
C MET A 428 -3.03 22.63 16.93
N MET A 429 -3.37 21.41 16.49
CA MET A 429 -4.34 21.20 15.39
C MET A 429 -5.76 21.63 15.76
N LEU A 430 -6.14 21.55 17.05
CA LEU A 430 -7.44 22.02 17.52
C LEU A 430 -7.54 23.56 17.60
N ILE A 431 -6.47 24.27 17.96
CA ILE A 431 -6.54 25.74 18.06
C ILE A 431 -6.39 26.48 16.71
N GLU A 432 -5.67 25.90 15.73
CA GLU A 432 -5.39 26.55 14.44
C GLU A 432 -6.66 27.02 13.67
N PRO A 433 -7.78 26.26 13.61
CA PRO A 433 -9.04 26.74 13.02
C PRO A 433 -9.61 28.03 13.62
N LEU A 434 -9.24 28.36 14.88
CA LEU A 434 -9.67 29.57 15.56
C LEU A 434 -9.02 30.84 14.98
N ARG A 435 -7.95 30.73 14.16
CA ARG A 435 -7.32 31.86 13.46
C ARG A 435 -8.36 32.74 12.75
N SER A 436 -9.16 32.09 11.89
CA SER A 436 -10.27 32.70 11.13
C SER A 436 -11.40 33.30 11.98
N GLN A 437 -11.40 33.04 13.29
CA GLN A 437 -12.36 33.56 14.25
C GLN A 437 -11.76 34.64 15.17
N ILE A 438 -10.45 34.90 15.08
CA ILE A 438 -9.72 35.80 15.97
C ILE A 438 -9.09 36.97 15.19
N THR A 439 -8.69 36.76 13.93
CA THR A 439 -8.03 37.78 13.10
C THR A 439 -9.05 38.59 12.27
N GLN A 440 -8.87 39.91 12.20
CA GLN A 440 -9.85 40.85 11.63
C GLN A 440 -9.47 41.39 10.26
N LYS A 441 -8.16 41.49 10.00
CA LYS A 441 -7.60 41.79 8.69
C LYS A 441 -6.94 40.52 8.19
N PRO A 442 -7.30 39.99 7.00
CA PRO A 442 -6.41 39.06 6.33
C PRO A 442 -5.06 39.76 6.12
N SER A 443 -3.98 39.03 6.31
CA SER A 443 -2.65 39.49 5.91
C SER A 443 -2.65 39.97 4.46
N GLU A 444 -1.86 40.99 4.14
CA GLU A 444 -1.64 41.39 2.76
C GLU A 444 -1.12 40.17 1.98
N SER A 445 -1.74 39.85 0.83
CA SER A 445 -1.40 38.64 0.10
C SER A 445 0.09 38.64 -0.25
N LEU A 446 0.72 37.47 -0.17
CA LEU A 446 2.15 37.32 -0.42
C LEU A 446 2.53 37.91 -1.79
N TYR A 447 1.62 37.83 -2.77
CA TYR A 447 1.74 38.46 -4.10
C TYR A 447 1.99 39.97 -4.00
N ASN A 448 1.24 40.71 -3.19
CA ASN A 448 1.49 42.14 -3.01
C ASN A 448 2.80 42.39 -2.24
N ARG A 449 3.07 41.62 -1.18
CA ARG A 449 4.31 41.73 -0.37
C ARG A 449 5.59 41.48 -1.18
N VAL A 450 5.56 40.59 -2.19
CA VAL A 450 6.69 40.38 -3.11
C VAL A 450 6.76 41.39 -4.27
N ASN A 451 6.09 42.54 -4.17
CA ASN A 451 5.98 43.55 -5.23
C ASN A 451 5.37 42.99 -6.54
N LYS A 452 4.30 42.20 -6.39
CA LYS A 452 3.40 41.73 -7.47
C LYS A 452 4.17 40.96 -8.55
N GLU A 453 3.63 40.89 -9.77
CA GLU A 453 4.26 40.17 -10.88
C GLU A 453 5.71 40.61 -11.14
N GLU A 454 6.03 41.90 -10.96
CA GLU A 454 7.37 42.46 -11.24
C GLU A 454 8.46 41.89 -10.32
N GLY A 455 8.20 41.78 -9.01
CA GLY A 455 9.14 41.14 -8.08
C GLY A 455 9.25 39.63 -8.28
N ILE A 456 8.15 38.96 -8.65
CA ILE A 456 8.15 37.53 -9.04
C ILE A 456 8.99 37.33 -10.30
N ARG A 457 8.80 38.16 -11.33
CA ARG A 457 9.51 38.15 -12.62
C ARG A 457 11.02 38.36 -12.44
N LYS A 458 11.43 39.25 -11.53
CA LYS A 458 12.83 39.41 -11.13
C LYS A 458 13.40 38.18 -10.40
N ALA A 459 12.67 37.61 -9.43
CA ALA A 459 13.11 36.42 -8.69
C ALA A 459 13.22 35.18 -9.59
N VAL A 460 12.28 34.98 -10.52
CA VAL A 460 12.32 33.92 -11.54
C VAL A 460 13.53 34.10 -12.46
N LYS A 461 13.81 35.32 -12.94
CA LYS A 461 15.00 35.61 -13.75
C LYS A 461 16.31 35.32 -12.99
N TYR A 462 16.38 35.66 -11.70
CA TYR A 462 17.52 35.30 -10.84
C TYR A 462 17.69 33.77 -10.74
N TYR A 463 16.60 33.06 -10.44
CA TYR A 463 16.58 31.60 -10.34
C TYR A 463 17.08 30.92 -11.63
N PHE A 464 16.57 31.31 -12.80
CA PHE A 464 17.01 30.75 -14.09
C PHE A 464 18.48 31.06 -14.41
N ASN A 465 18.96 32.27 -14.09
CA ASN A 465 20.38 32.62 -14.24
C ASN A 465 21.33 31.74 -13.39
N LYS A 466 20.84 31.13 -12.30
CA LYS A 466 21.64 30.25 -11.41
C LYS A 466 21.54 28.78 -11.82
N ILE A 467 20.33 28.24 -12.01
CA ILE A 467 20.15 26.80 -12.26
C ILE A 467 20.71 26.33 -13.61
N LEU A 468 20.69 27.19 -14.65
CA LEU A 468 21.21 26.85 -15.98
C LEU A 468 22.75 26.70 -16.02
N GLN A 469 23.43 27.05 -14.91
CA GLN A 469 24.87 26.82 -14.71
C GLN A 469 25.17 25.41 -14.16
N ILE A 470 24.16 24.67 -13.68
CA ILE A 470 24.36 23.35 -13.05
C ILE A 470 24.32 22.24 -14.10
N ASN A 471 25.37 21.42 -14.14
CA ASN A 471 25.55 20.33 -15.11
C ASN A 471 24.44 19.26 -15.03
N GLU A 472 23.84 19.01 -13.86
CA GLU A 472 22.69 18.10 -13.71
C GLU A 472 21.39 18.68 -14.29
N ILE A 473 21.23 20.01 -14.30
CA ILE A 473 19.97 20.70 -14.66
C ILE A 473 19.97 21.14 -16.14
N LYS A 474 21.11 21.63 -16.62
CA LYS A 474 21.29 22.17 -17.98
C LYS A 474 20.81 21.24 -19.11
N PRO A 475 20.96 19.90 -19.05
CA PRO A 475 20.41 19.00 -20.07
C PRO A 475 18.88 18.99 -20.15
N ILE A 476 18.18 19.21 -19.04
CA ILE A 476 16.70 19.16 -18.96
C ILE A 476 16.08 20.26 -19.83
N PHE A 477 16.70 21.44 -19.85
CA PHE A 477 16.26 22.60 -20.63
C PHE A 477 16.72 22.59 -22.10
N SER A 478 17.47 21.57 -22.54
CA SER A 478 18.07 21.52 -23.89
C SER A 478 17.08 21.47 -25.07
N LYS A 479 15.79 21.19 -24.81
CA LYS A 479 14.73 21.04 -25.81
C LYS A 479 13.49 21.90 -25.53
N VAL A 480 13.62 22.94 -24.69
CA VAL A 480 12.48 23.74 -24.21
C VAL A 480 12.80 25.23 -24.30
N ASP A 481 11.83 26.06 -24.71
CA ASP A 481 12.00 27.52 -24.67
C ASP A 481 12.05 28.01 -23.21
N THR A 482 13.23 28.42 -22.76
CA THR A 482 13.46 28.89 -21.39
C THR A 482 12.75 30.21 -21.09
N ASN A 483 12.32 30.99 -22.09
CA ASN A 483 11.48 32.17 -21.88
C ASN A 483 10.03 31.74 -21.62
N GLN A 484 9.50 30.82 -22.43
CA GLN A 484 8.16 30.26 -22.24
C GLN A 484 8.01 29.60 -20.87
N VAL A 485 9.02 28.86 -20.41
CA VAL A 485 9.00 28.27 -19.06
C VAL A 485 9.11 29.34 -17.97
N GLN A 486 9.91 30.40 -18.14
CA GLN A 486 9.95 31.51 -17.18
C GLN A 486 8.58 32.18 -17.02
N GLU A 487 7.83 32.43 -18.10
CA GLU A 487 6.46 32.93 -18.02
C GLU A 487 5.51 31.99 -17.25
N GLN A 488 5.67 30.67 -17.44
CA GLN A 488 4.90 29.68 -16.67
C GLN A 488 5.23 29.72 -15.17
N TYR A 489 6.50 29.89 -14.80
CA TYR A 489 6.90 30.09 -13.40
C TYR A 489 6.33 31.40 -12.81
N VAL A 490 6.35 32.50 -13.56
CA VAL A 490 5.75 33.77 -13.13
C VAL A 490 4.23 33.63 -12.92
N GLN A 491 3.51 32.97 -13.83
CA GLN A 491 2.07 32.68 -13.69
C GLN A 491 1.79 31.79 -12.48
N TYR A 492 2.58 30.74 -12.27
CA TYR A 492 2.40 29.79 -11.17
C TYR A 492 2.61 30.46 -9.80
N LEU A 493 3.75 31.14 -9.61
CA LEU A 493 4.03 31.85 -8.36
C LEU A 493 3.05 32.99 -8.12
N SER A 494 2.59 33.68 -9.16
CA SER A 494 1.54 34.69 -9.04
C SER A 494 0.22 34.11 -8.54
N LEU A 495 -0.16 32.90 -8.98
CA LEU A 495 -1.34 32.20 -8.46
C LEU A 495 -1.13 31.74 -7.01
N VAL A 496 -0.03 31.05 -6.71
CA VAL A 496 0.27 30.49 -5.38
C VAL A 496 0.38 31.57 -4.30
N PHE A 497 0.87 32.77 -4.65
CA PHE A 497 0.98 33.88 -3.70
C PHE A 497 -0.31 34.73 -3.57
N GLY A 498 -1.41 34.35 -4.23
CA GLY A 498 -2.70 35.05 -4.13
C GLY A 498 -2.86 36.26 -5.04
N GLY A 499 -2.22 36.25 -6.20
CA GLY A 499 -2.39 37.24 -7.28
C GLY A 499 -3.46 36.85 -8.31
N PRO A 500 -3.74 37.73 -9.30
CA PRO A 500 -4.86 37.59 -10.23
C PRO A 500 -4.62 36.59 -11.39
N SER A 501 -3.46 35.92 -11.42
CA SER A 501 -3.04 35.14 -12.59
C SER A 501 -3.72 33.77 -12.66
N LYS A 502 -4.16 33.36 -13.85
CA LYS A 502 -4.66 32.00 -14.12
C LYS A 502 -3.55 31.20 -14.79
N TYR A 503 -2.88 30.35 -14.01
CA TYR A 503 -1.90 29.40 -14.53
C TYR A 503 -2.53 28.46 -15.58
N LYS A 504 -1.86 28.29 -16.73
CA LYS A 504 -2.30 27.44 -17.85
C LYS A 504 -1.31 26.32 -18.20
N GLY A 505 -0.31 26.09 -17.37
CA GLY A 505 0.69 25.03 -17.59
C GLY A 505 0.25 23.65 -17.09
N LYS A 506 1.14 22.68 -17.28
CA LYS A 506 1.03 21.31 -16.75
C LYS A 506 1.09 21.32 -15.21
N GLN A 507 0.50 20.34 -14.53
CA GLN A 507 0.66 20.22 -13.08
C GLN A 507 2.13 19.96 -12.71
N MET A 508 2.58 20.37 -11.51
CA MET A 508 4.01 20.26 -11.11
C MET A 508 4.60 18.85 -11.29
N ARG A 509 3.82 17.82 -10.93
CA ARG A 509 4.20 16.41 -11.13
C ARG A 509 4.39 16.04 -12.60
N GLU A 510 3.50 16.52 -13.47
CA GLU A 510 3.53 16.24 -14.90
C GLU A 510 4.67 17.02 -15.58
N ALA A 511 4.84 18.30 -15.24
CA ALA A 511 5.90 19.16 -15.76
C ALA A 511 7.31 18.64 -15.43
N HIS A 512 7.50 18.04 -14.25
CA HIS A 512 8.78 17.49 -13.80
C HIS A 512 8.91 15.97 -13.98
N SER A 513 7.94 15.30 -14.62
CA SER A 513 7.92 13.84 -14.82
C SER A 513 9.14 13.28 -15.55
N HIS A 514 9.74 14.07 -16.45
CA HIS A 514 10.95 13.73 -17.21
C HIS A 514 12.23 14.35 -16.62
N ALA A 515 12.12 15.13 -15.54
CA ALA A 515 13.22 15.94 -15.00
C ALA A 515 14.07 15.19 -13.96
N HIS A 516 13.54 14.13 -13.34
CA HIS A 516 14.22 13.24 -12.39
C HIS A 516 15.14 13.98 -11.41
N ILE A 517 14.56 14.92 -10.65
CA ILE A 517 15.29 15.86 -9.80
C ILE A 517 15.77 15.16 -8.52
N SER A 518 17.04 15.35 -8.16
CA SER A 518 17.60 14.84 -6.90
C SER A 518 17.22 15.73 -5.71
N GLU A 519 17.14 15.17 -4.49
CA GLU A 519 16.81 15.94 -3.27
C GLU A 519 17.77 17.13 -3.04
N LYS A 520 19.04 16.98 -3.42
CA LYS A 520 20.04 18.07 -3.38
C LYS A 520 19.70 19.19 -4.36
N VAL A 521 19.32 18.84 -5.60
CA VAL A 521 18.93 19.81 -6.63
C VAL A 521 17.60 20.49 -6.28
N PHE A 522 16.59 19.77 -5.78
CA PHE A 522 15.33 20.37 -5.32
C PHE A 522 15.59 21.40 -4.20
N THR A 523 16.33 20.99 -3.16
CA THR A 523 16.65 21.86 -2.02
C THR A 523 17.46 23.09 -2.45
N PHE A 524 18.40 22.92 -3.40
CA PHE A 524 19.13 24.03 -4.01
C PHE A 524 18.19 24.97 -4.79
N CYS A 525 17.26 24.44 -5.59
CA CYS A 525 16.32 25.24 -6.37
C CYS A 525 15.43 26.11 -5.47
N CYS A 526 14.87 25.55 -4.39
CA CYS A 526 14.10 26.32 -3.40
C CYS A 526 14.92 27.48 -2.82
N ALA A 527 16.17 27.20 -2.41
CA ALA A 527 17.08 28.22 -1.88
C ALA A 527 17.41 29.32 -2.91
N GLN A 528 17.56 29.00 -4.20
CA GLN A 528 17.80 30.01 -5.24
C GLN A 528 16.57 30.89 -5.52
N ILE A 529 15.35 30.35 -5.43
CA ILE A 529 14.12 31.16 -5.55
C ILE A 529 14.00 32.11 -4.35
N GLN A 530 14.19 31.61 -3.13
CA GLN A 530 14.19 32.44 -1.91
C GLN A 530 15.26 33.54 -1.95
N GLN A 531 16.48 33.22 -2.39
CA GLN A 531 17.55 34.20 -2.56
C GLN A 531 17.20 35.25 -3.64
N GLY A 532 16.53 34.86 -4.73
CA GLY A 532 16.04 35.78 -5.76
C GLY A 532 15.03 36.80 -5.22
N PHE A 533 14.13 36.40 -4.32
CA PHE A 533 13.25 37.34 -3.62
C PHE A 533 14.00 38.22 -2.60
N LYS A 534 14.99 37.66 -1.90
CA LYS A 534 15.84 38.40 -0.96
C LYS A 534 16.64 39.53 -1.65
N GLU A 535 17.20 39.28 -2.83
CA GLU A 535 17.91 40.31 -3.60
C GLU A 535 16.95 41.37 -4.21
N ASN A 536 15.66 41.07 -4.31
CA ASN A 536 14.62 42.07 -4.63
C ASN A 536 14.14 42.90 -3.43
N GLY A 537 14.74 42.73 -2.24
CA GLY A 537 14.37 43.49 -1.03
C GLY A 537 13.13 42.98 -0.30
N VAL A 538 12.66 41.77 -0.59
CA VAL A 538 11.56 41.13 0.17
C VAL A 538 12.01 40.83 1.60
N ASP A 539 11.10 40.99 2.56
CA ASP A 539 11.39 40.79 3.98
C ASP A 539 11.58 39.32 4.39
N THR A 540 12.26 39.10 5.53
CA THR A 540 12.58 37.76 6.03
C THR A 540 11.36 36.91 6.39
N HIS A 541 10.23 37.49 6.82
CA HIS A 541 9.00 36.74 7.10
C HIS A 541 8.43 36.20 5.79
N SER A 542 8.26 37.06 4.78
CA SER A 542 7.78 36.68 3.46
C SER A 542 8.72 35.66 2.79
N ILE A 543 10.05 35.78 2.92
CA ILE A 543 11.01 34.78 2.43
C ILE A 543 10.82 33.41 3.11
N ASN A 544 10.52 33.38 4.42
CA ASN A 544 10.26 32.15 5.16
C ASN A 544 8.87 31.54 4.84
N GLU A 545 7.91 32.36 4.41
CA GLU A 545 6.62 31.92 3.88
C GLU A 545 6.76 31.31 2.48
N ILE A 546 7.48 31.99 1.57
CA ILE A 546 7.86 31.48 0.24
C ILE A 546 8.58 30.12 0.38
N GLY A 547 9.53 30.00 1.31
CA GLY A 547 10.22 28.75 1.58
C GLY A 547 9.27 27.61 1.94
N ARG A 548 8.31 27.85 2.85
CA ARG A 548 7.28 26.85 3.23
C ARG A 548 6.38 26.46 2.06
N LEU A 549 5.96 27.42 1.22
CA LEU A 549 5.13 27.15 0.04
C LEU A 549 5.88 26.34 -1.04
N LEU A 550 7.16 26.62 -1.26
CA LEU A 550 8.00 25.84 -2.16
C LEU A 550 8.27 24.42 -1.62
N GLU A 551 8.49 24.30 -0.31
CA GLU A 551 8.74 23.01 0.36
C GLU A 551 7.55 22.05 0.25
N CYS A 552 6.31 22.55 0.24
CA CYS A 552 5.12 21.74 -0.03
C CYS A 552 5.17 21.00 -1.38
N LEU A 553 5.90 21.52 -2.38
CA LEU A 553 6.01 20.91 -3.72
C LEU A 553 6.96 19.70 -3.75
N ARG A 554 7.66 19.37 -2.64
CA ARG A 554 8.57 18.21 -2.54
C ARG A 554 7.86 16.86 -2.72
N SER A 555 6.54 16.80 -2.51
CA SER A 555 5.69 15.61 -2.75
C SER A 555 5.10 15.54 -4.17
N GLU A 556 5.11 16.66 -4.91
CA GLU A 556 4.58 16.74 -6.26
C GLU A 556 5.65 16.40 -7.30
N ILE A 557 6.88 16.91 -7.12
CA ILE A 557 8.00 16.73 -8.05
C ILE A 557 8.56 15.30 -7.96
N PRO A 558 8.60 14.53 -9.06
CA PRO A 558 9.13 13.17 -9.07
C PRO A 558 10.62 13.15 -8.74
N LYS A 559 10.94 12.56 -7.58
CA LYS A 559 12.30 12.38 -7.09
C LYS A 559 13.10 11.47 -8.01
N LYS A 560 14.40 11.72 -8.11
CA LYS A 560 15.36 10.69 -8.53
C LYS A 560 15.47 9.63 -7.44
N ASN A 561 14.53 8.69 -7.43
CA ASN A 561 14.69 7.44 -6.71
C ASN A 561 16.00 6.80 -7.18
N ASN A 562 16.95 6.60 -6.28
CA ASN A 562 18.22 5.96 -6.62
C ASN A 562 17.99 4.45 -6.58
N THR A 563 17.22 3.94 -7.55
CA THR A 563 16.73 2.57 -7.58
C THR A 563 17.90 1.59 -7.58
N LEU A 564 17.67 0.33 -7.23
CA LEU A 564 18.72 -0.67 -7.35
C LEU A 564 19.16 -0.82 -8.83
N TYR A 565 18.21 -0.66 -9.76
CA TYR A 565 18.47 -0.58 -11.20
C TYR A 565 19.48 0.53 -11.54
N ASP A 566 19.28 1.76 -11.03
CA ASP A 566 20.21 2.87 -11.26
C ASP A 566 21.59 2.60 -10.62
N ARG A 567 21.61 2.08 -9.39
CA ARG A 567 22.85 1.80 -8.63
C ARG A 567 23.66 0.63 -9.17
N LEU A 568 23.03 -0.35 -9.82
CA LEU A 568 23.70 -1.40 -10.58
C LEU A 568 24.33 -0.88 -11.89
N GLY A 569 23.95 0.31 -12.37
CA GLY A 569 24.42 0.91 -13.63
C GLY A 569 23.38 0.93 -14.76
N GLY A 570 22.10 0.69 -14.44
CA GLY A 570 20.98 0.74 -15.37
C GLY A 570 21.01 -0.35 -16.45
N ILE A 571 20.18 -0.17 -17.47
CA ILE A 571 19.98 -1.12 -18.59
C ILE A 571 21.30 -1.57 -19.23
N VAL A 572 22.26 -0.65 -19.45
CA VAL A 572 23.53 -0.95 -20.13
C VAL A 572 24.39 -1.95 -19.35
N VAL A 573 24.43 -1.85 -18.02
CA VAL A 573 25.22 -2.77 -17.19
C VAL A 573 24.46 -4.08 -16.95
N ILE A 574 23.14 -4.02 -16.75
CA ILE A 574 22.29 -5.21 -16.59
C ILE A 574 22.31 -6.08 -17.85
N GLU A 575 22.08 -5.50 -19.04
CA GLU A 575 22.17 -6.22 -20.33
C GLU A 575 23.52 -6.89 -20.52
N LYS A 576 24.62 -6.17 -20.25
CA LYS A 576 25.98 -6.70 -20.38
C LYS A 576 26.24 -7.86 -19.42
N ALA A 577 25.83 -7.73 -18.15
CA ALA A 577 26.03 -8.77 -17.14
C ALA A 577 25.16 -10.01 -17.40
N VAL A 578 23.90 -9.83 -17.80
CA VAL A 578 23.00 -10.94 -18.16
C VAL A 578 23.48 -11.64 -19.42
N LYS A 579 23.88 -10.89 -20.45
CA LYS A 579 24.48 -11.46 -21.66
C LYS A 579 25.70 -12.31 -21.31
N LYS A 580 26.63 -11.78 -20.49
CA LYS A 580 27.81 -12.53 -20.06
C LYS A 580 27.47 -13.80 -19.28
N LEU A 581 26.47 -13.76 -18.39
CA LEU A 581 26.01 -14.94 -17.69
C LEU A 581 25.47 -16.02 -18.65
N TYR A 582 24.55 -15.65 -19.54
CA TYR A 582 23.80 -16.59 -20.38
C TYR A 582 24.55 -17.06 -21.63
N GLU A 583 25.36 -16.20 -22.25
CA GLU A 583 26.13 -16.55 -23.46
C GLU A 583 27.55 -17.08 -23.14
N GLU A 584 28.19 -16.64 -22.05
CA GLU A 584 29.61 -16.99 -21.76
C GLU A 584 29.80 -17.93 -20.55
N LYS A 585 29.04 -17.77 -19.45
CA LYS A 585 29.25 -18.57 -18.22
C LYS A 585 28.41 -19.86 -18.16
N LEU A 586 27.08 -19.80 -18.26
CA LEU A 586 26.19 -20.91 -17.88
C LEU A 586 26.41 -22.20 -18.68
N MET A 587 26.66 -22.11 -19.99
CA MET A 587 26.81 -23.29 -20.87
C MET A 587 28.08 -24.13 -20.57
N ASN A 588 29.03 -23.56 -19.83
CA ASN A 588 30.28 -24.23 -19.43
C ASN A 588 30.17 -24.99 -18.10
N ILE A 589 29.02 -24.92 -17.41
CA ILE A 589 28.81 -25.54 -16.10
C ILE A 589 28.01 -26.83 -16.25
N HIS A 590 28.67 -27.98 -16.10
CA HIS A 590 28.06 -29.31 -16.24
C HIS A 590 26.77 -29.48 -15.41
N GLN A 591 26.72 -28.94 -14.19
CA GLN A 591 25.59 -29.09 -13.27
C GLN A 591 24.37 -28.21 -13.62
N LEU A 592 24.49 -27.31 -14.60
CA LEU A 592 23.44 -26.38 -15.04
C LEU A 592 23.10 -26.50 -16.54
N LYS A 593 24.06 -26.90 -17.38
CA LYS A 593 23.95 -26.98 -18.84
C LYS A 593 22.69 -27.72 -19.31
N ASP A 594 22.32 -28.81 -18.66
CA ASP A 594 21.23 -29.67 -19.13
C ASP A 594 19.83 -29.05 -19.02
N PHE A 595 19.62 -28.09 -18.11
CA PHE A 595 18.38 -27.30 -18.05
C PHE A 595 18.20 -26.38 -19.27
N PHE A 596 19.28 -26.08 -19.99
CA PHE A 596 19.30 -25.20 -21.15
C PHE A 596 19.40 -25.93 -22.50
N ASN A 597 19.42 -27.27 -22.49
CA ASN A 597 19.40 -28.07 -23.70
C ASN A 597 18.15 -27.75 -24.56
N LYS A 598 18.37 -27.32 -25.81
CA LYS A 598 17.34 -26.87 -26.77
C LYS A 598 16.63 -25.54 -26.41
N VAL A 599 17.20 -24.73 -25.52
CA VAL A 599 16.68 -23.39 -25.18
C VAL A 599 17.43 -22.31 -25.98
N ASP A 600 16.70 -21.32 -26.51
CA ASP A 600 17.31 -20.11 -27.08
C ASP A 600 17.84 -19.22 -25.94
N MET A 601 19.15 -19.32 -25.69
CA MET A 601 19.84 -18.59 -24.63
C MET A 601 19.83 -17.06 -24.83
N LYS A 602 19.68 -16.58 -26.06
CA LYS A 602 19.62 -15.14 -26.37
C LYS A 602 18.24 -14.56 -26.03
N GLN A 603 17.17 -15.26 -26.42
CA GLN A 603 15.80 -14.92 -26.00
C GLN A 603 15.60 -15.10 -24.49
N LEU A 604 16.25 -16.10 -23.87
CA LEU A 604 16.21 -16.27 -22.42
C LEU A 604 16.96 -15.15 -21.71
N GLY A 605 18.17 -14.79 -22.18
CA GLY A 605 18.93 -13.64 -21.69
C GLY A 605 18.12 -12.35 -21.74
N GLN A 606 17.46 -12.04 -22.86
CA GLN A 606 16.57 -10.87 -22.97
C GLN A 606 15.43 -10.89 -21.93
N LYS A 607 14.76 -12.03 -21.75
CA LYS A 607 13.70 -12.18 -20.72
C LYS A 607 14.24 -12.00 -19.29
N MET A 608 15.48 -12.42 -19.03
CA MET A 608 16.11 -12.25 -17.72
C MET A 608 16.62 -10.82 -17.48
N THR A 609 17.06 -10.11 -18.52
CA THR A 609 17.26 -8.65 -18.48
C THR A 609 15.98 -7.95 -18.07
N ASP A 610 14.85 -8.23 -18.75
CA ASP A 610 13.56 -7.61 -18.44
C ASP A 610 13.11 -7.89 -17.00
N TYR A 611 13.32 -9.12 -16.53
CA TYR A 611 13.03 -9.53 -15.16
C TYR A 611 13.89 -8.80 -14.13
N TYR A 612 15.20 -8.68 -14.37
CA TYR A 612 16.13 -7.98 -13.48
C TYR A 612 15.93 -6.47 -13.48
N ILE A 613 15.57 -5.86 -14.61
CA ILE A 613 15.13 -4.46 -14.66
C ILE A 613 13.90 -4.28 -13.77
N MET A 614 12.90 -5.17 -13.86
CA MET A 614 11.69 -5.09 -13.04
C MET A 614 11.99 -5.20 -11.53
N ILE A 615 12.64 -6.28 -11.06
CA ILE A 615 12.85 -6.48 -9.62
C ILE A 615 13.78 -5.44 -8.98
N CYS A 616 14.66 -4.82 -9.78
CA CYS A 616 15.53 -3.73 -9.30
C CYS A 616 14.87 -2.34 -9.34
N GLY A 617 13.58 -2.24 -9.73
CA GLY A 617 12.81 -0.99 -9.76
C GLY A 617 13.01 -0.12 -11.00
N GLY A 618 13.53 -0.69 -12.10
CA GLY A 618 13.71 -0.02 -13.38
C GLY A 618 12.44 0.12 -14.23
N PRO A 619 12.53 0.75 -15.41
CA PRO A 619 11.36 1.19 -16.18
C PRO A 619 10.58 0.07 -16.92
N ASN A 620 11.07 -1.17 -16.96
CA ASN A 620 10.42 -2.26 -17.69
C ASN A 620 9.47 -3.07 -16.79
N ARG A 621 8.30 -3.43 -17.34
CA ARG A 621 7.34 -4.35 -16.72
C ARG A 621 7.45 -5.71 -17.39
N TYR A 622 8.15 -6.64 -16.75
CA TYR A 622 8.30 -8.02 -17.23
C TYR A 622 6.93 -8.69 -17.42
N LYS A 623 6.72 -9.34 -18.58
CA LYS A 623 5.46 -10.00 -18.98
C LYS A 623 5.57 -11.52 -19.11
N GLY A 624 6.63 -12.11 -18.55
CA GLY A 624 6.80 -13.55 -18.52
C GLY A 624 6.07 -14.22 -17.35
N LYS A 625 6.32 -15.52 -17.19
CA LYS A 625 5.79 -16.35 -16.10
C LYS A 625 6.41 -15.96 -14.75
N SER A 626 5.70 -16.19 -13.65
CA SER A 626 6.31 -16.08 -12.32
C SER A 626 7.50 -17.03 -12.17
N ALA A 627 8.42 -16.74 -11.23
CA ALA A 627 9.56 -17.61 -10.96
C ALA A 627 9.12 -19.07 -10.69
N LYS A 628 8.03 -19.21 -9.92
CA LYS A 628 7.38 -20.48 -9.61
C LYS A 628 6.83 -21.21 -10.84
N GLU A 629 6.06 -20.53 -11.68
CA GLU A 629 5.52 -21.12 -12.92
C GLU A 629 6.63 -21.49 -13.92
N ALA A 630 7.67 -20.67 -14.04
CA ALA A 630 8.79 -20.90 -14.94
C ALA A 630 9.60 -22.14 -14.54
N HIS A 631 9.80 -22.35 -13.24
CA HIS A 631 10.62 -23.44 -12.71
C HIS A 631 9.83 -24.67 -12.24
N SER A 632 8.48 -24.60 -12.22
CA SER A 632 7.55 -25.69 -11.85
C SER A 632 7.74 -27.05 -12.55
N ARG A 633 8.59 -27.13 -13.58
CA ARG A 633 8.90 -28.34 -14.36
C ARG A 633 10.34 -28.84 -14.19
N PHE A 634 11.13 -28.20 -13.34
CA PHE A 634 12.55 -28.53 -13.13
C PHE A 634 12.83 -28.83 -11.65
N THR A 635 13.47 -29.97 -11.38
CA THR A 635 14.01 -30.28 -10.04
C THR A 635 15.32 -29.54 -9.84
N ILE A 636 15.25 -28.28 -9.43
CA ILE A 636 16.43 -27.44 -9.18
C ILE A 636 16.84 -27.57 -7.71
N MET A 637 18.05 -28.07 -7.46
CA MET A 637 18.59 -28.23 -6.12
C MET A 637 19.15 -26.92 -5.57
N SER A 638 19.14 -26.75 -4.25
CA SER A 638 19.75 -25.60 -3.56
C SER A 638 21.21 -25.34 -3.98
N SER A 639 21.98 -26.40 -4.23
CA SER A 639 23.37 -26.31 -4.72
C SER A 639 23.48 -25.70 -6.12
N GLN A 640 22.61 -26.12 -7.04
CA GLN A 640 22.53 -25.57 -8.40
C GLN A 640 22.10 -24.09 -8.38
N PHE A 641 21.19 -23.72 -7.47
CA PHE A 641 20.79 -22.33 -7.26
C PHE A 641 21.95 -21.45 -6.77
N GLU A 642 22.72 -21.88 -5.77
CA GLU A 642 23.90 -21.11 -5.31
C GLU A 642 24.98 -20.97 -6.39
N ILE A 643 25.18 -22.00 -7.23
CA ILE A 643 26.11 -21.91 -8.37
C ILE A 643 25.65 -20.85 -9.37
N TYR A 644 24.37 -20.87 -9.76
CA TYR A 644 23.77 -19.85 -10.63
C TYR A 644 23.97 -18.43 -10.06
N LYS A 645 23.65 -18.25 -8.77
CA LYS A 645 23.74 -16.98 -8.05
C LYS A 645 25.17 -16.45 -7.96
N ASN A 646 26.16 -17.32 -7.74
CA ASN A 646 27.57 -16.92 -7.73
C ASN A 646 28.05 -16.46 -9.12
N LEU A 647 27.67 -17.16 -10.20
CA LEU A 647 28.01 -16.77 -11.57
C LEU A 647 27.34 -15.43 -11.97
N LEU A 648 26.11 -15.19 -11.50
CA LEU A 648 25.41 -13.90 -11.64
C LEU A 648 26.17 -12.78 -10.91
N LYS A 649 26.58 -13.02 -9.66
CA LYS A 649 27.40 -12.09 -8.85
C LYS A 649 28.72 -11.72 -9.52
N GLU A 650 29.42 -12.70 -10.09
CA GLU A 650 30.64 -12.49 -10.88
C GLU A 650 30.35 -11.61 -12.10
N SER A 651 29.34 -11.95 -12.92
CA SER A 651 29.01 -11.18 -14.13
C SER A 651 28.72 -9.70 -13.85
N PHE A 652 28.02 -9.38 -12.75
CA PHE A 652 27.79 -7.98 -12.35
C PHE A 652 29.06 -7.30 -11.80
N THR A 653 29.91 -8.04 -11.07
CA THR A 653 31.22 -7.53 -10.61
C THR A 653 32.12 -7.18 -11.80
N GLU A 654 32.21 -8.07 -12.80
CA GLU A 654 33.00 -7.90 -14.03
C GLU A 654 32.44 -6.80 -14.95
N CYS A 655 31.17 -6.44 -14.81
CA CYS A 655 30.54 -5.35 -15.57
C CYS A 655 30.61 -3.98 -14.88
N GLY A 656 31.10 -3.90 -13.65
CA GLY A 656 31.44 -2.63 -12.97
C GLY A 656 30.41 -2.13 -11.94
N SER A 657 29.43 -2.94 -11.54
CA SER A 657 28.50 -2.57 -10.46
C SER A 657 29.20 -2.54 -9.09
N THR A 658 28.76 -1.68 -8.16
CA THR A 658 29.39 -1.58 -6.83
C THR A 658 29.09 -2.79 -5.94
N LYS A 659 29.97 -3.12 -4.99
CA LYS A 659 29.82 -4.28 -4.10
C LYS A 659 28.52 -4.25 -3.30
N GLU A 660 28.14 -3.06 -2.85
CA GLU A 660 26.95 -2.80 -2.03
C GLU A 660 25.68 -3.05 -2.84
N SER A 661 25.65 -2.54 -4.07
CA SER A 661 24.57 -2.75 -5.03
C SER A 661 24.45 -4.21 -5.45
N ILE A 662 25.59 -4.90 -5.61
CA ILE A 662 25.61 -6.35 -5.89
C ILE A 662 25.07 -7.16 -4.69
N ILE A 663 25.42 -6.81 -3.44
CA ILE A 663 24.89 -7.48 -2.25
C ILE A 663 23.37 -7.33 -2.16
N GLU A 664 22.85 -6.11 -2.34
CA GLU A 664 21.41 -5.86 -2.33
C GLU A 664 20.67 -6.61 -3.45
N PHE A 665 21.27 -6.69 -4.65
CA PHE A 665 20.74 -7.50 -5.75
C PHE A 665 20.75 -9.00 -5.45
N MET A 666 21.84 -9.54 -4.88
CA MET A 666 21.88 -10.95 -4.45
C MET A 666 20.80 -11.27 -3.42
N ASN A 667 20.51 -10.35 -2.50
CA ASN A 667 19.43 -10.52 -1.51
C ASN A 667 18.04 -10.58 -2.18
N LEU A 668 17.79 -9.80 -3.24
CA LEU A 668 16.55 -9.91 -4.02
C LEU A 668 16.46 -11.26 -4.74
N ILE A 669 17.56 -11.76 -5.30
CA ILE A 669 17.64 -13.10 -5.91
C ILE A 669 17.38 -14.19 -4.86
N ASP A 670 17.81 -14.02 -3.62
CA ASP A 670 17.50 -14.97 -2.54
C ASP A 670 16.01 -15.03 -2.17
N THR A 671 15.23 -13.95 -2.33
CA THR A 671 13.78 -14.01 -1.99
C THR A 671 13.02 -15.00 -2.87
N ILE A 672 13.37 -15.08 -4.17
CA ILE A 672 12.76 -15.99 -5.13
C ILE A 672 13.34 -17.41 -5.09
N LYS A 673 14.32 -17.68 -4.22
CA LYS A 673 14.90 -19.01 -4.04
C LYS A 673 13.85 -20.07 -3.69
N VAL A 674 12.86 -19.72 -2.87
CA VAL A 674 11.78 -20.64 -2.43
C VAL A 674 10.82 -20.99 -3.58
N ASP A 675 10.63 -20.09 -4.54
CA ASP A 675 9.80 -20.35 -5.74
C ASP A 675 10.57 -21.10 -6.85
N ILE A 676 11.91 -21.08 -6.83
CA ILE A 676 12.76 -21.75 -7.83
C ILE A 676 13.21 -23.14 -7.34
N VAL A 677 13.58 -23.26 -6.07
CA VAL A 677 13.95 -24.53 -5.40
C VAL A 677 12.67 -25.21 -4.90
N GLY A 678 11.82 -25.58 -5.85
CA GLY A 678 10.43 -26.03 -5.63
C GLY A 678 10.23 -27.55 -5.57
N GLY A 679 11.18 -28.30 -5.00
CA GLY A 679 11.02 -29.73 -4.73
C GLY A 679 10.13 -30.02 -3.51
N LYS A 680 9.69 -31.28 -3.36
CA LYS A 680 9.24 -31.79 -2.05
C LYS A 680 10.40 -31.71 -1.03
N PRO A 681 10.16 -31.81 0.29
CA PRO A 681 11.23 -32.21 1.20
C PRO A 681 11.92 -33.46 0.62
N PRO A 682 13.26 -33.54 0.67
CA PRO A 682 14.00 -34.55 -0.09
C PRO A 682 13.47 -35.94 0.24
N SER A 683 13.25 -36.72 -0.81
CA SER A 683 12.72 -38.08 -0.72
C SER A 683 13.54 -38.94 0.24
N LEU A 684 12.96 -40.03 0.76
CA LEU A 684 13.75 -40.97 1.56
C LEU A 684 14.94 -41.51 0.73
N PHE A 685 14.75 -41.72 -0.58
CA PHE A 685 15.78 -42.02 -1.57
C PHE A 685 16.94 -41.00 -1.54
N GLU A 686 16.66 -39.71 -1.65
CA GLU A 686 17.69 -38.66 -1.58
C GLU A 686 18.34 -38.55 -0.20
N ARG A 687 17.58 -38.83 0.88
CA ARG A 687 18.06 -38.74 2.27
C ARG A 687 18.96 -39.91 2.71
N ILE A 688 18.76 -41.11 2.15
CA ILE A 688 19.62 -42.29 2.42
C ILE A 688 20.88 -42.34 1.56
N GLY A 689 20.95 -41.59 0.47
CA GLY A 689 22.11 -41.55 -0.44
C GLY A 689 21.88 -42.09 -1.85
N GLY A 690 20.63 -42.16 -2.31
CA GLY A 690 20.27 -42.44 -3.69
C GLY A 690 20.55 -43.89 -4.13
N ASP A 691 20.77 -44.07 -5.43
CA ASP A 691 20.92 -45.39 -6.04
C ASP A 691 22.25 -46.08 -5.67
N ASP A 692 23.28 -45.31 -5.32
CA ASP A 692 24.54 -45.85 -4.77
C ASP A 692 24.30 -46.54 -3.43
N PHE A 693 23.56 -45.89 -2.52
CA PHE A 693 23.14 -46.50 -1.26
C PHE A 693 22.27 -47.73 -1.50
N LEU A 694 21.24 -47.63 -2.35
CA LEU A 694 20.33 -48.75 -2.60
C LEU A 694 21.02 -49.94 -3.28
N THR A 695 22.00 -49.71 -4.16
CA THR A 695 22.79 -50.77 -4.79
C THR A 695 23.67 -51.46 -3.74
N LEU A 696 24.44 -50.70 -2.96
CA LEU A 696 25.30 -51.26 -1.91
C LEU A 696 24.50 -51.97 -0.80
N PHE A 697 23.31 -51.46 -0.48
CA PHE A 697 22.37 -52.06 0.45
C PHE A 697 21.81 -53.38 -0.08
N THR A 698 21.35 -53.41 -1.34
CA THR A 698 20.76 -54.60 -1.96
C THR A 698 21.77 -55.75 -1.99
N GLU A 699 23.01 -55.51 -2.39
CA GLU A 699 24.06 -56.54 -2.35
C GLU A 699 24.28 -57.06 -0.91
N LYS A 700 24.60 -56.17 0.03
CA LYS A 700 24.88 -56.54 1.43
C LYS A 700 23.71 -57.20 2.16
N PHE A 701 22.48 -56.85 1.79
CA PHE A 701 21.27 -57.43 2.36
C PHE A 701 21.11 -58.88 1.87
N PHE A 702 21.14 -59.10 0.56
CA PHE A 702 20.94 -60.45 0.00
C PHE A 702 22.09 -61.41 0.32
N ASP A 703 23.33 -60.92 0.46
CA ASP A 703 24.45 -61.75 0.93
C ASP A 703 24.14 -62.35 2.32
N LYS A 704 23.60 -61.54 3.24
CA LYS A 704 23.16 -62.00 4.58
C LYS A 704 21.92 -62.88 4.53
N ILE A 705 20.99 -62.63 3.60
CA ILE A 705 19.82 -63.49 3.41
C ILE A 705 20.24 -64.91 3.00
N MET A 706 21.30 -65.07 2.19
CA MET A 706 21.83 -66.39 1.82
C MET A 706 22.60 -67.08 2.97
N GLU A 707 23.22 -66.30 3.87
CA GLU A 707 23.82 -66.80 5.12
C GLU A 707 22.75 -67.25 6.14
N GLU A 708 21.59 -66.58 6.18
CA GLU A 708 20.53 -66.78 7.17
C GLU A 708 19.76 -68.10 6.94
N LYS A 709 20.17 -69.14 7.68
CA LYS A 709 19.61 -70.49 7.59
C LYS A 709 18.09 -70.57 7.74
N ARG A 710 17.47 -69.64 8.48
CA ARG A 710 16.01 -69.59 8.69
C ARG A 710 15.27 -69.33 7.37
N ILE A 711 15.59 -68.24 6.66
CA ILE A 711 14.81 -67.78 5.49
C ILE A 711 15.50 -67.91 4.12
N ARG A 712 16.79 -68.29 4.06
CA ARG A 712 17.51 -68.47 2.77
C ARG A 712 16.82 -69.43 1.79
N HIS A 713 16.00 -70.35 2.28
CA HIS A 713 15.40 -71.41 1.48
C HIS A 713 14.43 -70.88 0.41
N TYR A 714 13.75 -69.75 0.66
CA TYR A 714 12.96 -69.01 -0.31
C TYR A 714 13.78 -68.48 -1.51
N PHE A 715 15.12 -68.44 -1.41
CA PHE A 715 16.03 -67.81 -2.38
C PHE A 715 16.99 -68.81 -3.07
N ILE A 716 16.88 -70.11 -2.84
CA ILE A 716 17.81 -71.12 -3.41
C ILE A 716 17.54 -71.37 -4.90
N ASN A 717 16.28 -71.36 -5.33
CA ASN A 717 15.84 -71.77 -6.68
C ASN A 717 15.34 -70.60 -7.55
N VAL A 718 15.74 -69.36 -7.25
CA VAL A 718 15.31 -68.14 -7.95
C VAL A 718 16.47 -67.48 -8.69
N GLU A 719 16.19 -66.72 -9.75
CA GLU A 719 17.20 -65.92 -10.43
C GLU A 719 17.58 -64.71 -9.55
N LEU A 720 18.54 -64.91 -8.63
CA LEU A 720 18.90 -63.92 -7.60
C LEU A 720 19.30 -62.55 -8.18
N ALA A 721 19.83 -62.49 -9.41
CA ALA A 721 20.11 -61.24 -10.11
C ALA A 721 18.83 -60.47 -10.46
N GLN A 722 17.80 -61.16 -10.95
CA GLN A 722 16.48 -60.58 -11.23
C GLN A 722 15.76 -60.17 -9.93
N VAL A 723 15.88 -60.98 -8.86
CA VAL A 723 15.32 -60.65 -7.54
C VAL A 723 16.01 -59.42 -6.93
N LYS A 724 17.34 -59.36 -6.92
CA LYS A 724 18.13 -58.18 -6.50
C LYS A 724 17.70 -56.94 -7.30
N LYS A 725 17.57 -57.05 -8.63
CA LYS A 725 17.10 -55.96 -9.49
C LYS A 725 15.69 -55.49 -9.11
N HIS A 726 14.70 -56.38 -9.06
CA HIS A 726 13.32 -56.01 -8.72
C HIS A 726 13.20 -55.41 -7.32
N PHE A 727 13.94 -55.93 -6.34
CA PHE A 727 14.00 -55.38 -4.98
C PHE A 727 14.57 -53.95 -4.97
N LYS A 728 15.66 -53.70 -5.70
CA LYS A 728 16.23 -52.33 -5.83
C LYS A 728 15.29 -51.38 -6.57
N ASP A 729 14.70 -51.82 -7.68
CA ASP A 729 13.74 -51.02 -8.46
C ASP A 729 12.51 -50.63 -7.62
N TYR A 730 12.03 -51.55 -6.78
CA TYR A 730 10.93 -51.33 -5.86
C TYR A 730 11.30 -50.33 -4.76
N LEU A 731 12.45 -50.51 -4.11
CA LEU A 731 12.97 -49.58 -3.10
C LEU A 731 13.22 -48.18 -3.65
N ASN A 732 13.75 -48.07 -4.87
CA ASN A 732 13.99 -46.80 -5.55
C ASN A 732 12.65 -46.07 -5.78
N MET A 733 11.66 -46.75 -6.36
CA MET A 733 10.30 -46.21 -6.52
C MET A 733 9.66 -45.79 -5.18
N ALA A 734 9.69 -46.68 -4.18
CA ALA A 734 8.97 -46.52 -2.92
C ALA A 734 9.57 -45.44 -2.01
N SER A 735 10.89 -45.34 -1.96
CA SER A 735 11.59 -44.29 -1.21
C SER A 735 11.54 -42.91 -1.91
N GLY A 736 10.98 -42.83 -3.12
CA GLY A 736 10.68 -41.58 -3.84
C GLY A 736 11.64 -41.22 -4.97
N GLY A 737 12.48 -42.18 -5.40
CA GLY A 737 13.31 -42.07 -6.61
C GLY A 737 12.51 -42.22 -7.91
N SER A 738 13.23 -42.17 -9.03
CA SER A 738 12.63 -42.05 -10.37
C SER A 738 12.42 -43.38 -11.12
N THR A 739 12.93 -44.50 -10.60
CA THR A 739 12.77 -45.82 -11.22
C THR A 739 11.32 -46.28 -11.14
N LYS A 740 10.79 -46.82 -12.25
CA LYS A 740 9.51 -47.51 -12.26
C LYS A 740 9.72 -48.99 -11.96
N TYR A 741 9.14 -49.47 -10.87
CA TYR A 741 9.03 -50.91 -10.64
C TYR A 741 8.20 -51.58 -11.74
N SER A 742 8.65 -52.76 -12.19
CA SER A 742 8.03 -53.52 -13.28
C SER A 742 7.77 -55.00 -12.92
N GLY A 743 7.86 -55.36 -11.63
CA GLY A 743 7.55 -56.69 -11.14
C GLY A 743 6.05 -56.88 -10.87
N GLN A 744 5.70 -58.04 -10.33
CA GLN A 744 4.34 -58.37 -9.90
C GLN A 744 3.93 -57.55 -8.67
N ASN A 745 2.62 -57.45 -8.41
CA ASN A 745 2.14 -56.86 -7.16
C ASN A 745 2.66 -57.69 -5.97
N VAL A 746 3.05 -57.01 -4.89
CA VAL A 746 3.66 -57.65 -3.72
C VAL A 746 2.72 -58.68 -3.11
N ARG A 747 1.42 -58.39 -2.97
CA ARG A 747 0.46 -59.36 -2.44
C ARG A 747 0.38 -60.61 -3.32
N ASP A 748 0.06 -60.39 -4.59
CA ASP A 748 -0.18 -61.44 -5.59
C ASP A 748 1.07 -62.33 -5.80
N HIS A 749 2.28 -61.82 -5.51
CA HIS A 749 3.52 -62.58 -5.57
C HIS A 749 3.76 -63.47 -4.33
N HIS A 750 3.42 -62.98 -3.12
CA HIS A 750 3.71 -63.69 -1.87
C HIS A 750 2.52 -64.55 -1.37
N GLU A 751 1.32 -64.40 -1.93
CA GLU A 751 0.10 -65.15 -1.58
C GLU A 751 0.28 -66.67 -1.57
N GLN A 752 1.19 -67.21 -2.42
CA GLN A 752 1.48 -68.64 -2.56
C GLN A 752 2.85 -69.05 -1.99
N MET A 753 3.44 -68.23 -1.11
CA MET A 753 4.77 -68.47 -0.53
C MET A 753 4.77 -68.95 0.93
N ASP A 754 3.58 -69.09 1.54
CA ASP A 754 3.38 -69.58 2.93
C ASP A 754 4.33 -68.93 3.96
N ILE A 755 4.53 -67.62 3.87
CA ILE A 755 5.48 -66.87 4.71
C ILE A 755 4.83 -66.63 6.08
N SER A 756 5.42 -67.18 7.14
CA SER A 756 4.91 -67.00 8.49
C SER A 756 5.32 -65.65 9.09
N GLU A 757 4.62 -65.24 10.15
CA GLU A 757 5.03 -64.11 11.00
C GLU A 757 6.50 -64.24 11.47
N LYS A 758 6.95 -65.47 11.75
CA LYS A 758 8.33 -65.71 12.23
C LYS A 758 9.34 -65.41 11.13
N ASP A 759 9.09 -65.84 9.90
CA ASP A 759 9.98 -65.61 8.75
C ASP A 759 10.07 -64.12 8.40
N PHE A 760 8.94 -63.40 8.43
CA PHE A 760 8.92 -61.96 8.22
C PHE A 760 9.71 -61.21 9.32
N ASN A 761 9.59 -61.62 10.58
CA ASN A 761 10.37 -61.03 11.66
C ASN A 761 11.88 -61.34 11.55
N VAL A 762 12.28 -62.48 10.98
CA VAL A 762 13.69 -62.75 10.62
C VAL A 762 14.16 -61.84 9.48
N PHE A 763 13.34 -61.64 8.45
CA PHE A 763 13.63 -60.72 7.35
C PHE A 763 13.87 -59.28 7.87
N MET A 764 13.02 -58.79 8.78
CA MET A 764 13.22 -57.51 9.47
C MET A 764 14.48 -57.48 10.36
N GLU A 765 14.84 -58.59 11.00
CA GLU A 765 16.10 -58.72 11.76
C GLU A 765 17.33 -58.52 10.86
N VAL A 766 17.33 -59.13 9.66
CA VAL A 766 18.42 -59.01 8.68
C VAL A 766 18.47 -57.61 8.04
N LEU A 767 17.31 -57.02 7.73
CA LEU A 767 17.21 -55.62 7.24
C LEU A 767 17.87 -54.66 8.24
N LYS A 768 17.46 -54.71 9.52
CA LYS A 768 17.98 -53.85 10.58
C LYS A 768 19.51 -53.99 10.74
N LYS A 769 20.01 -55.22 10.83
CA LYS A 769 21.46 -55.52 10.91
C LYS A 769 22.25 -54.97 9.71
N THR A 770 21.63 -54.89 8.53
CA THR A 770 22.26 -54.34 7.32
C THR A 770 22.37 -52.82 7.40
N LEU A 771 21.30 -52.13 7.84
CA LEU A 771 21.29 -50.68 8.02
C LEU A 771 22.28 -50.22 9.11
N GLU A 772 22.37 -50.98 10.22
CA GLU A 772 23.33 -50.78 11.30
C GLU A 772 24.77 -50.92 10.79
N GLN A 773 25.08 -51.97 10.01
CA GLN A 773 26.40 -52.14 9.40
C GLN A 773 26.75 -51.02 8.39
N MET A 774 25.74 -50.44 7.72
CA MET A 774 25.91 -49.32 6.79
C MET A 774 25.93 -47.94 7.48
N GLN A 775 25.88 -47.90 8.81
CA GLN A 775 25.96 -46.66 9.62
C GLN A 775 24.90 -45.61 9.26
N LEU A 776 23.74 -46.04 8.76
CA LEU A 776 22.64 -45.13 8.46
C LEU A 776 22.13 -44.46 9.74
N LYS A 777 21.86 -43.15 9.69
CA LYS A 777 21.33 -42.40 10.84
C LYS A 777 20.07 -43.06 11.38
N GLN A 778 19.97 -43.23 12.70
CA GLN A 778 18.91 -43.98 13.37
C GLN A 778 17.49 -43.53 12.94
N GLU A 779 17.26 -42.22 12.80
CA GLU A 779 16.00 -41.64 12.33
C GLU A 779 15.62 -42.13 10.91
N LEU A 780 16.58 -42.14 9.99
CA LEU A 780 16.40 -42.63 8.62
C LEU A 780 16.24 -44.16 8.58
N GLY A 781 16.94 -44.88 9.48
CA GLY A 781 16.81 -46.32 9.62
C GLY A 781 15.40 -46.74 10.09
N VAL A 782 14.81 -46.01 11.03
CA VAL A 782 13.42 -46.24 11.47
C VAL A 782 12.44 -45.95 10.32
N GLU A 783 12.60 -44.84 9.60
CA GLU A 783 11.74 -44.50 8.46
C GLU A 783 11.82 -45.55 7.34
N PHE A 784 13.01 -46.08 7.07
CA PHE A 784 13.25 -47.12 6.07
C PHE A 784 12.73 -48.50 6.49
N LEU A 785 12.82 -48.87 7.78
CA LEU A 785 12.25 -50.12 8.30
C LEU A 785 10.71 -50.06 8.30
N ASN A 786 10.12 -48.93 8.66
CA ASN A 786 8.67 -48.73 8.64
C ASN A 786 8.06 -48.96 7.25
N PHE A 787 8.81 -48.77 6.17
CA PHE A 787 8.33 -49.09 4.83
C PHE A 787 7.97 -50.58 4.69
N PHE A 788 8.88 -51.47 5.08
CA PHE A 788 8.64 -52.92 5.05
C PHE A 788 7.60 -53.35 6.09
N GLU A 789 7.62 -52.76 7.29
CA GLU A 789 6.67 -53.08 8.36
C GLU A 789 5.21 -52.85 7.92
N ASN A 790 4.94 -51.78 7.16
CA ASN A 790 3.63 -51.51 6.56
C ASN A 790 3.19 -52.55 5.49
N MET A 791 4.10 -53.39 5.01
CA MET A 791 3.85 -54.43 4.00
C MET A 791 3.66 -55.83 4.60
N ARG A 792 3.83 -56.01 5.91
CA ARG A 792 3.62 -57.28 6.65
C ARG A 792 2.30 -57.95 6.26
N ASN A 793 1.20 -57.18 6.29
CA ASN A 793 -0.18 -57.59 5.94
C ASN A 793 -0.41 -57.80 4.41
N MET A 794 0.65 -57.84 3.62
CA MET A 794 0.65 -58.17 2.19
C MET A 794 1.63 -59.30 1.85
N ILE A 795 2.41 -59.79 2.83
CA ILE A 795 3.47 -60.78 2.64
C ILE A 795 3.26 -62.00 3.55
N VAL A 796 2.78 -61.79 4.78
CA VAL A 796 2.50 -62.87 5.74
C VAL A 796 1.16 -63.54 5.41
N SER A 797 1.16 -64.88 5.38
CA SER A 797 0.01 -65.71 5.00
C SER A 797 -0.95 -66.03 6.17
N GLU A 798 -0.47 -65.94 7.42
CA GLU A 798 -1.24 -66.24 8.63
C GLU A 798 -1.82 -64.95 9.26
N TYR A 799 -3.13 -64.93 9.49
CA TYR A 799 -3.82 -63.88 10.26
C TYR A 799 -4.85 -64.52 11.19
N ASP A 800 -4.46 -64.72 12.45
CA ASP A 800 -5.28 -65.14 13.61
C ASP A 800 -5.10 -64.08 14.73
#